data_AF-A0A4Q4MYH4-F1
#
_entry.id   AF-A0A4Q4MYH4-F1
#
_cell.length_a   1.000
_cell.length_b   1.000
_cell.length_c   1.000
_cell.angle_alpha   90.00
_cell.angle_beta   90.00
_cell.angle_gamma   90.00
#
_symmetry.space_group_name_H-M   'P 1'
#
loop_
_entity.id
_entity.type
_entity.pdbx_description
1 polymer ?
#
loop_
_entity_poly.entity_id
_entity_poly.type
_entity_poly.pdbx_seq_one_letter_code
_entity_poly.pdbx_strand_id
1 'polypeptide(L)'
;MAEESPDYKALYLKEQCRREEEQRRREAAENAQKEAEAARGEEQHRREEEQRRREEEQRRREEEQRRREEEQRRREEEQRRREEEQRRREEAEQAQKRAVEQTRKTALPEFLHACHTHLHSGLTVQTDPTLSTRGNPANAHNKLRPERLALWADFPAQQATIWNDLMESGFASERHFTSLHTLEETGEAVRRRMMSSELDLNVFQRHTVEDQVSLIIQGMHGDRRLRRKFGLQGSVNFENHANTLSPESQLEEGMEQLAVSGTGRRRSPRLQAKAKETRPSGSTDTVEAEDAGRRSTASSSRPRADQFCVYNTGTTRSAQDRVAAFILEYKAPHKLPLGYIYEGLGEMELDEVVQCHDDETLRDRFRRLVAAVITQAFSYMVRIGVEYGCVCTGEAYIFLRVGDDPRTVHYFLSVPKGDVGETTGWSAGSEGGNRLHLTAVGQMLAFTLQALKTPPRSQRWRAEAAEQLRSWEVVYDELLDAIPEGTTQSSEYQPPEDDSFLRMSPVQLRGGRTKQSSPSCRRAEQRHETSDDEPESEPDPDTPSRHQSLPQRFSRTQKTGAGSSSGHRRGRRRGQGAEDRQYCTQGCLRGLADGGVLDRRCPNARQHGDRYHQIDRSAFLDLMRRQLADDLDTDCSPVSLPGACGVLFRVRLRSHGYVVAAKCTPAYFAHRLRWEASVYERLRPIQGIHVPVHLGNIDLETPYFYEGIADLVHMMFLSFGGRLIGQHLTTENKASVSEQVRLSADAIHGLGVLHRDLMPRNILWNEETGHVMVIDFERAEMEQRTVLGAMSANRKRKKLAGSSVKPGQSKPPACTLEIRRAMFELSGIGQSIRCG
;
A
#
# COMPACT_ATOMS: atom_id res chain seq x y z
N MET A 1 -43.81 26.63 168.77
CA MET A 1 -44.23 25.38 169.44
C MET A 1 -44.88 24.53 168.36
N ALA A 2 -44.46 23.32 167.96
CA ALA A 2 -43.38 22.42 168.35
C ALA A 2 -43.12 21.42 167.18
N GLU A 3 -41.86 20.95 167.01
CA GLU A 3 -41.37 19.57 166.71
C GLU A 3 -41.95 18.73 165.53
N GLU A 4 -41.31 17.72 164.93
CA GLU A 4 -39.93 17.30 164.55
C GLU A 4 -40.05 15.98 163.73
N SER A 5 -38.99 15.59 162.98
CA SER A 5 -38.63 14.22 162.49
C SER A 5 -38.93 13.77 161.03
N PRO A 6 -37.92 13.33 160.23
CA PRO A 6 -38.07 12.75 158.89
C PRO A 6 -37.96 11.20 158.81
N ASP A 7 -38.79 10.57 157.98
CA ASP A 7 -38.92 9.11 157.80
C ASP A 7 -37.94 8.53 156.75
N TYR A 8 -36.97 7.73 157.22
CA TYR A 8 -35.92 7.05 156.44
C TYR A 8 -36.44 5.96 155.47
N LYS A 9 -37.72 5.56 155.55
CA LYS A 9 -38.30 4.49 154.72
C LYS A 9 -38.55 4.90 153.26
N ALA A 10 -38.67 6.20 152.98
CA ALA A 10 -38.92 6.74 151.64
C ALA A 10 -37.68 6.75 150.72
N LEU A 11 -36.46 6.75 151.28
CA LEU A 11 -35.22 6.84 150.50
C LEU A 11 -34.76 5.48 149.96
N TYR A 12 -34.96 4.39 150.70
CA TYR A 12 -34.55 3.04 150.27
C TYR A 12 -35.39 2.50 149.10
N LEU A 13 -36.71 2.74 149.12
CA LEU A 13 -37.62 2.32 148.04
C LEU A 13 -37.39 3.11 146.73
N LYS A 14 -36.95 4.37 146.81
CA LYS A 14 -36.61 5.17 145.63
C LYS A 14 -35.37 4.65 144.90
N GLU A 15 -34.35 4.21 145.62
CA GLU A 15 -33.10 3.71 145.01
C GLU A 15 -33.31 2.34 144.34
N GLN A 16 -34.18 1.49 144.91
CA GLN A 16 -34.50 0.17 144.34
C GLN A 16 -35.34 0.28 143.07
N CYS A 17 -36.34 1.17 143.08
CA CYS A 17 -37.15 1.48 141.90
C CYS A 17 -36.30 2.06 140.76
N ARG A 18 -35.30 2.91 141.09
CA ARG A 18 -34.37 3.45 140.09
C ARG A 18 -33.53 2.36 139.41
N ARG A 19 -33.08 1.34 140.15
CA ARG A 19 -32.27 0.23 139.59
C ARG A 19 -33.10 -0.69 138.68
N GLU A 20 -34.33 -1.01 139.07
CA GLU A 20 -35.23 -1.81 138.23
C GLU A 20 -35.66 -1.04 136.97
N GLU A 21 -35.89 0.27 137.08
CA GLU A 21 -36.21 1.11 135.92
C GLU A 21 -34.99 1.26 134.98
N GLU A 22 -33.77 1.34 135.53
CA GLU A 22 -32.53 1.38 134.73
C GLU A 22 -32.27 0.04 134.04
N GLN A 23 -32.55 -1.09 134.70
CA GLN A 23 -32.42 -2.43 134.09
C GLN A 23 -33.46 -2.66 132.99
N ARG A 24 -34.73 -2.27 133.21
CA ARG A 24 -35.76 -2.31 132.17
C ARG A 24 -35.43 -1.38 131.00
N ARG A 25 -34.83 -0.21 131.25
CA ARG A 25 -34.35 0.67 130.18
C ARG A 25 -33.19 0.08 129.40
N ARG A 26 -32.29 -0.67 130.04
CA ARG A 26 -31.21 -1.38 129.34
C ARG A 26 -31.73 -2.53 128.50
N GLU A 27 -32.63 -3.36 129.03
CA GLU A 27 -33.24 -4.47 128.27
C GLU A 27 -34.11 -3.96 127.11
N ALA A 28 -34.88 -2.87 127.31
CA ALA A 28 -35.63 -2.22 126.24
C ALA A 28 -34.71 -1.60 125.18
N ALA A 29 -33.58 -1.00 125.58
CA ALA A 29 -32.59 -0.47 124.65
C ALA A 29 -31.90 -1.59 123.84
N GLU A 30 -31.60 -2.73 124.47
CA GLU A 30 -30.96 -3.87 123.81
C GLU A 30 -31.91 -4.59 122.84
N ASN A 31 -33.20 -4.74 123.19
CA ASN A 31 -34.21 -5.26 122.27
C ASN A 31 -34.49 -4.28 121.11
N ALA A 32 -34.59 -2.99 121.39
CA ALA A 32 -34.74 -1.98 120.33
C ALA A 32 -33.51 -1.96 119.40
N GLN A 33 -32.32 -2.23 119.91
CA GLN A 33 -31.11 -2.35 119.10
C GLN A 33 -31.11 -3.61 118.23
N LYS A 34 -31.54 -4.76 118.77
CA LYS A 34 -31.68 -6.01 118.00
C LYS A 34 -32.77 -5.93 116.92
N GLU A 35 -33.92 -5.30 117.20
CA GLU A 35 -34.96 -5.06 116.20
C GLU A 35 -34.49 -4.06 115.13
N ALA A 36 -33.74 -3.02 115.52
CA ALA A 36 -33.16 -2.08 114.56
C ALA A 36 -32.08 -2.74 113.68
N GLU A 37 -31.30 -3.69 114.21
CA GLU A 37 -30.32 -4.47 113.42
C GLU A 37 -31.01 -5.47 112.50
N ALA A 38 -32.06 -6.17 112.95
CA ALA A 38 -32.84 -7.09 112.13
C ALA A 38 -33.56 -6.35 110.98
N ALA A 39 -34.17 -5.19 111.27
CA ALA A 39 -34.82 -4.36 110.25
C ALA A 39 -33.81 -3.81 109.23
N ARG A 40 -32.60 -3.41 109.67
CA ARG A 40 -31.51 -3.01 108.76
C ARG A 40 -31.03 -4.19 107.91
N GLY A 41 -30.93 -5.39 108.47
CA GLY A 41 -30.56 -6.61 107.74
C GLY A 41 -31.57 -6.99 106.66
N GLU A 42 -32.86 -6.93 106.95
CA GLU A 42 -33.92 -7.19 105.96
C GLU A 42 -33.99 -6.12 104.86
N GLU A 43 -33.79 -4.85 105.23
CA GLU A 43 -33.74 -3.76 104.25
C GLU A 43 -32.50 -3.89 103.36
N GLN A 44 -31.36 -4.27 103.93
CA GLN A 44 -30.14 -4.52 103.18
C GLN A 44 -30.27 -5.73 102.24
N HIS A 45 -30.86 -6.84 102.69
CA HIS A 45 -31.12 -8.00 101.83
C HIS A 45 -32.10 -7.66 100.69
N ARG A 46 -33.15 -6.87 100.95
CA ARG A 46 -34.06 -6.38 99.89
C ARG A 46 -33.34 -5.50 98.88
N ARG A 47 -32.46 -4.60 99.33
CA ARG A 47 -31.65 -3.76 98.44
C ARG A 47 -30.67 -4.59 97.62
N GLU A 48 -30.05 -5.62 98.19
CA GLU A 48 -29.14 -6.52 97.49
C GLU A 48 -29.85 -7.39 96.45
N GLU A 49 -31.04 -7.93 96.74
CA GLU A 49 -31.84 -8.66 95.75
C GLU A 49 -32.35 -7.76 94.64
N GLU A 50 -32.80 -6.54 94.95
CA GLU A 50 -33.23 -5.58 93.95
C GLU A 50 -32.05 -5.15 93.06
N GLN A 51 -30.86 -4.97 93.65
CA GLN A 51 -29.63 -4.69 92.93
C GLN A 51 -29.23 -5.85 92.01
N ARG A 52 -29.31 -7.10 92.49
CA ARG A 52 -29.06 -8.30 91.66
C ARG A 52 -30.04 -8.42 90.50
N ARG A 53 -31.34 -8.13 90.72
CA ARG A 53 -32.34 -8.14 89.64
C ARG A 53 -32.06 -7.05 88.61
N ARG A 54 -31.67 -5.84 89.04
CA ARG A 54 -31.27 -4.75 88.14
C ARG A 54 -30.00 -5.10 87.36
N GLU A 55 -29.02 -5.73 87.99
CA GLU A 55 -27.79 -6.19 87.33
C GLU A 55 -28.05 -7.31 86.32
N GLU A 56 -28.94 -8.27 86.64
CA GLU A 56 -29.30 -9.34 85.70
C GLU A 56 -30.12 -8.79 84.51
N GLU A 57 -31.05 -7.88 84.77
CA GLU A 57 -31.81 -7.21 83.71
C GLU A 57 -30.90 -6.35 82.83
N GLN A 58 -29.94 -5.64 83.43
CA GLN A 58 -28.93 -4.88 82.71
C GLN A 58 -28.05 -5.79 81.86
N ARG A 59 -27.58 -6.93 82.38
CA ARG A 59 -26.82 -7.93 81.62
C ARG A 59 -27.61 -8.50 80.44
N ARG A 60 -28.90 -8.78 80.63
CA ARG A 60 -29.78 -9.25 79.54
C ARG A 60 -29.95 -8.19 78.45
N ARG A 61 -30.15 -6.93 78.83
CA ARG A 61 -30.23 -5.80 77.89
C ARG A 61 -28.91 -5.60 77.13
N GLU A 62 -27.78 -5.69 77.82
CA GLU A 62 -26.45 -5.59 77.20
C GLU A 62 -26.16 -6.76 76.25
N GLU A 63 -26.55 -7.99 76.59
CA GLU A 63 -26.40 -9.16 75.70
C GLU A 63 -27.31 -9.06 74.48
N GLU A 64 -28.56 -8.63 74.65
CA GLU A 64 -29.49 -8.41 73.55
C GLU A 64 -29.00 -7.28 72.63
N GLN A 65 -28.47 -6.19 73.20
CA GLN A 65 -27.86 -5.12 72.43
C GLN A 65 -26.64 -5.61 71.65
N ARG A 66 -25.74 -6.39 72.25
CA ARG A 66 -24.60 -7.00 71.56
C ARG A 66 -25.03 -7.90 70.42
N ARG A 67 -26.08 -8.71 70.60
CA ARG A 67 -26.62 -9.57 69.53
C ARG A 67 -27.18 -8.75 68.37
N ARG A 68 -27.91 -7.67 68.65
CA ARG A 68 -28.43 -6.75 67.63
C ARG A 68 -27.29 -6.03 66.89
N GLU A 69 -26.25 -5.58 67.60
CA GLU A 69 -25.08 -4.95 67.00
C GLU A 69 -24.28 -5.93 66.13
N GLU A 70 -24.11 -7.19 66.56
CA GLU A 70 -23.44 -8.21 65.77
C GLU A 70 -24.25 -8.59 64.51
N GLU A 71 -25.57 -8.73 64.64
CA GLU A 71 -26.45 -8.98 63.51
C GLU A 71 -26.45 -7.80 62.52
N GLN A 72 -26.48 -6.56 63.03
CA GLN A 72 -26.36 -5.37 62.21
C GLN A 72 -25.01 -5.33 61.49
N ARG A 73 -23.89 -5.61 62.18
CA ARG A 73 -22.56 -5.72 61.56
C ARG A 73 -22.50 -6.79 60.49
N ARG A 74 -23.12 -7.96 60.71
CA ARG A 74 -23.19 -9.03 59.71
C ARG A 74 -23.98 -8.61 58.49
N ARG A 75 -25.13 -7.93 58.67
CA ARG A 75 -25.94 -7.39 57.56
C ARG A 75 -25.18 -6.29 56.80
N GLU A 76 -24.50 -5.39 57.50
CA GLU A 76 -23.67 -4.35 56.91
C GLU A 76 -22.47 -4.94 56.14
N GLU A 77 -21.81 -5.97 56.68
CA GLU A 77 -20.71 -6.66 56.00
C GLU A 77 -21.21 -7.43 54.76
N GLU A 78 -22.35 -8.11 54.85
CA GLU A 78 -22.98 -8.78 53.71
C GLU A 78 -23.41 -7.78 52.64
N GLN A 79 -23.99 -6.64 53.04
CA GLN A 79 -24.34 -5.57 52.11
C GLN A 79 -23.10 -4.99 51.43
N ARG A 80 -22.03 -4.71 52.19
CA ARG A 80 -20.75 -4.25 51.61
C ARG A 80 -20.15 -5.26 50.63
N ARG A 81 -20.21 -6.57 50.94
CA ARG A 81 -19.75 -7.63 50.02
C ARG A 81 -20.57 -7.66 48.74
N ARG A 82 -21.90 -7.51 48.83
CA ARG A 82 -22.79 -7.44 47.66
C ARG A 82 -22.54 -6.18 46.82
N GLU A 83 -22.34 -5.04 47.45
CA GLU A 83 -22.00 -3.77 46.78
C GLU A 83 -20.63 -3.85 46.09
N GLU A 84 -19.61 -4.43 46.74
CA GLU A 84 -18.29 -4.64 46.14
C GLU A 84 -18.36 -5.64 44.98
N GLU A 85 -19.12 -6.72 45.11
CA GLU A 85 -19.33 -7.69 44.03
C GLU A 85 -20.08 -7.06 42.85
N GLN A 86 -21.11 -6.26 43.10
CA GLN A 86 -21.82 -5.52 42.07
C GLN A 86 -20.89 -4.54 41.35
N ARG A 87 -20.10 -3.76 42.09
CA ARG A 87 -19.11 -2.84 41.49
C ARG A 87 -18.09 -3.60 40.64
N ARG A 88 -17.57 -4.74 41.11
CA ARG A 88 -16.66 -5.60 40.31
C ARG A 88 -17.32 -6.14 39.05
N ARG A 89 -18.61 -6.53 39.11
CA ARG A 89 -19.36 -6.99 37.93
C ARG A 89 -19.57 -5.85 36.93
N GLU A 90 -19.94 -4.67 37.39
CA GLU A 90 -20.10 -3.48 36.55
C GLU A 90 -18.77 -3.07 35.92
N GLU A 91 -17.67 -3.07 36.67
CA GLU A 91 -16.31 -2.83 36.16
C GLU A 91 -15.91 -3.89 35.12
N ALA A 92 -16.18 -5.17 35.39
CA ALA A 92 -15.88 -6.27 34.46
C ALA A 92 -16.72 -6.18 33.17
N GLU A 93 -18.00 -5.83 33.27
CA GLU A 93 -18.88 -5.64 32.12
C GLU A 93 -18.45 -4.43 31.29
N GLN A 94 -18.08 -3.31 31.94
CA GLN A 94 -17.52 -2.15 31.26
C GLN A 94 -16.19 -2.47 30.58
N ALA A 95 -15.29 -3.20 31.25
CA ALA A 95 -14.03 -3.65 30.67
C ALA A 95 -14.25 -4.57 29.46
N GLN A 96 -15.21 -5.50 29.55
CA GLN A 96 -15.59 -6.38 28.44
C GLN A 96 -16.16 -5.58 27.26
N LYS A 97 -17.05 -4.61 27.51
CA LYS A 97 -17.58 -3.72 26.47
C LYS A 97 -16.47 -2.96 25.77
N ARG A 98 -15.53 -2.36 26.52
CA ARG A 98 -14.36 -1.67 25.96
C ARG A 98 -13.46 -2.61 25.15
N ALA A 99 -13.20 -3.82 25.63
CA ALA A 99 -12.40 -4.80 24.92
C ALA A 99 -13.05 -5.23 23.59
N VAL A 100 -14.37 -5.43 23.59
CA VAL A 100 -15.13 -5.73 22.35
C VAL A 100 -15.09 -4.55 21.38
N GLU A 101 -15.23 -3.31 21.87
CA GLU A 101 -15.13 -2.11 21.04
C GLU A 101 -13.74 -1.87 20.46
N GLN A 102 -12.68 -2.20 21.19
CA GLN A 102 -11.30 -2.09 20.72
C GLN A 102 -10.91 -3.17 19.71
N THR A 103 -11.51 -4.37 19.82
CA THR A 103 -11.17 -5.53 18.98
C THR A 103 -12.11 -5.75 17.80
N ARG A 104 -13.30 -5.13 17.78
CA ARG A 104 -14.21 -5.18 16.63
C ARG A 104 -13.59 -4.51 15.40
N LYS A 105 -14.07 -4.90 14.22
CA LYS A 105 -13.74 -4.23 12.96
C LYS A 105 -14.29 -2.80 12.93
N THR A 106 -13.54 -1.91 12.30
CA THR A 106 -13.89 -0.49 12.15
C THR A 106 -14.65 -0.23 10.84
N ALA A 107 -15.53 0.77 10.87
CA ALA A 107 -16.14 1.32 9.65
C ALA A 107 -15.21 2.35 9.00
N LEU A 108 -15.47 2.76 7.75
CA LEU A 108 -14.53 3.62 7.01
C LEU A 108 -14.18 4.94 7.75
N PRO A 109 -15.15 5.72 8.29
CA PRO A 109 -14.82 6.96 9.01
C PRO A 109 -14.02 6.73 10.30
N GLU A 110 -14.39 5.70 11.08
CA GLU A 110 -13.68 5.27 12.30
C GLU A 110 -12.25 4.84 11.97
N PHE A 111 -12.08 4.13 10.85
CA PHE A 111 -10.79 3.67 10.35
C PHE A 111 -9.88 4.83 9.93
N LEU A 112 -10.38 5.80 9.14
CA LEU A 112 -9.60 6.98 8.72
C LEU A 112 -9.16 7.82 9.93
N HIS A 113 -10.04 7.98 10.91
CA HIS A 113 -9.72 8.65 12.16
C HIS A 113 -8.59 7.93 12.91
N ALA A 114 -8.69 6.61 13.06
CA ALA A 114 -7.70 5.80 13.74
C ALA A 114 -6.35 5.80 13.00
N CYS A 115 -6.34 5.69 11.67
CA CYS A 115 -5.12 5.78 10.86
C CYS A 115 -4.42 7.12 11.05
N HIS A 116 -5.16 8.23 11.04
CA HIS A 116 -4.56 9.54 11.28
C HIS A 116 -3.97 9.62 12.68
N THR A 117 -4.76 9.33 13.71
CA THR A 117 -4.39 9.50 15.13
C THR A 117 -3.26 8.57 15.57
N HIS A 118 -3.33 7.29 15.22
CA HIS A 118 -2.39 6.28 15.71
C HIS A 118 -1.19 6.07 14.79
N LEU A 119 -1.39 6.08 13.47
CA LEU A 119 -0.31 5.81 12.50
C LEU A 119 0.39 7.09 12.03
N HIS A 120 -0.35 8.06 11.50
CA HIS A 120 0.25 9.20 10.79
C HIS A 120 0.72 10.33 11.72
N SER A 121 -0.05 10.69 12.76
CA SER A 121 0.31 11.79 13.69
C SER A 121 1.59 11.55 14.49
N GLY A 122 2.07 10.32 14.54
CA GLY A 122 3.34 9.94 15.18
C GLY A 122 4.59 10.17 14.32
N LEU A 123 4.48 10.81 13.16
CA LEU A 123 5.59 11.12 12.26
C LEU A 123 6.69 11.93 12.98
N THR A 124 7.91 11.39 13.02
CA THR A 124 9.10 12.07 13.52
C THR A 124 10.19 12.12 12.46
N VAL A 125 10.59 13.34 12.08
CA VAL A 125 11.65 13.60 11.09
C VAL A 125 12.99 13.73 11.82
N GLN A 126 14.04 13.06 11.32
CA GLN A 126 15.40 13.29 11.81
C GLN A 126 15.89 14.66 11.32
N THR A 127 16.09 15.59 12.24
CA THR A 127 16.54 16.96 11.93
C THR A 127 18.07 17.08 11.85
N ASP A 128 18.81 16.09 12.35
CA ASP A 128 20.28 16.10 12.32
C ASP A 128 20.83 15.62 10.96
N PRO A 129 21.49 16.50 10.16
CA PRO A 129 22.07 16.14 8.86
C PRO A 129 23.24 15.14 8.93
N THR A 130 23.80 14.89 10.12
CA THR A 130 24.89 13.92 10.33
C THR A 130 24.39 12.49 10.52
N LEU A 131 23.11 12.33 10.90
CA LEU A 131 22.44 11.05 11.11
C LEU A 131 21.52 10.67 9.95
N SER A 132 21.57 11.42 8.85
CA SER A 132 20.64 11.32 7.73
C SER A 132 21.35 10.99 6.41
N THR A 133 20.64 10.37 5.47
CA THR A 133 21.21 10.04 4.15
C THR A 133 21.55 11.31 3.38
N ARG A 134 22.84 11.44 3.05
CA ARG A 134 23.34 12.44 2.11
C ARG A 134 23.28 11.87 0.70
N GLY A 135 22.55 12.52 -0.19
CA GLY A 135 22.43 12.11 -1.59
C GLY A 135 21.51 13.05 -2.36
N ASN A 136 21.64 13.05 -3.68
CA ASN A 136 20.93 13.94 -4.59
C ASN A 136 19.38 13.81 -4.46
N PRO A 137 18.64 14.83 -3.98
CA PRO A 137 17.17 14.85 -3.96
C PRO A 137 16.51 15.01 -5.34
N ALA A 138 17.18 15.60 -6.34
CA ALA A 138 16.61 15.81 -7.67
C ALA A 138 17.53 15.25 -8.76
N ASN A 139 17.24 14.02 -9.20
CA ASN A 139 17.84 13.43 -10.39
C ASN A 139 17.01 13.79 -11.63
N ALA A 140 16.87 15.09 -11.89
CA ALA A 140 16.12 15.61 -13.04
C ALA A 140 16.97 15.71 -14.31
N HIS A 141 18.30 15.68 -14.20
CA HIS A 141 19.20 15.88 -15.34
C HIS A 141 18.91 14.92 -16.50
N ASN A 142 18.82 15.47 -17.72
CA ASN A 142 18.43 14.79 -18.96
C ASN A 142 17.04 14.14 -18.96
N LYS A 143 16.14 14.52 -18.04
CA LYS A 143 14.73 14.10 -18.06
C LYS A 143 13.85 15.12 -18.76
N LEU A 144 12.77 14.64 -19.36
CA LEU A 144 11.74 15.48 -19.96
C LEU A 144 11.15 16.40 -18.90
N ARG A 145 11.10 17.70 -19.17
CA ARG A 145 10.52 18.72 -18.29
C ARG A 145 9.29 19.37 -18.91
N PRO A 146 8.31 19.79 -18.09
CA PRO A 146 7.21 20.61 -18.59
C PRO A 146 7.70 22.01 -18.98
N GLU A 147 6.87 22.75 -19.70
CA GLU A 147 7.08 24.17 -19.97
C GLU A 147 6.56 25.01 -18.78
N ARG A 148 5.41 24.64 -18.21
CA ARG A 148 4.74 25.41 -17.15
C ARG A 148 4.28 24.55 -15.96
N LEU A 149 4.38 25.09 -14.75
CA LEU A 149 3.62 24.65 -13.57
C LEU A 149 2.45 25.60 -13.31
N ALA A 150 1.26 25.04 -13.09
CA ALA A 150 0.04 25.79 -12.80
C ALA A 150 -0.69 25.21 -11.58
N LEU A 151 -1.46 26.04 -10.88
CA LEU A 151 -2.26 25.55 -9.75
C LEU A 151 -3.41 24.68 -10.25
N TRP A 152 -3.61 23.52 -9.60
CA TRP A 152 -4.75 22.64 -9.85
C TRP A 152 -5.98 23.10 -9.06
N ALA A 153 -6.60 24.19 -9.51
CA ALA A 153 -7.67 24.88 -8.78
C ALA A 153 -8.92 24.02 -8.51
N ASP A 154 -9.26 23.07 -9.39
CA ASP A 154 -10.46 22.23 -9.25
C ASP A 154 -10.22 20.92 -8.48
N PHE A 155 -8.99 20.66 -8.00
CA PHE A 155 -8.64 19.47 -7.22
C PHE A 155 -9.55 19.24 -6.00
N PRO A 156 -9.83 20.25 -5.13
CA PRO A 156 -10.76 20.12 -4.01
C PRO A 156 -12.14 19.57 -4.39
N ALA A 157 -12.72 20.10 -5.47
CA ALA A 157 -14.04 19.74 -5.95
C ALA A 157 -14.05 18.31 -6.55
N GLN A 158 -12.98 17.93 -7.24
CA GLN A 158 -12.82 16.59 -7.78
C GLN A 158 -12.69 15.55 -6.66
N GLN A 159 -11.87 15.82 -5.64
CA GLN A 159 -11.75 14.97 -4.44
C GLN A 159 -13.09 14.81 -3.72
N ALA A 160 -13.82 15.92 -3.52
CA ALA A 160 -15.15 15.88 -2.89
C ALA A 160 -16.16 15.04 -3.69
N THR A 161 -16.09 15.07 -5.03
CA THR A 161 -16.95 14.24 -5.88
C THR A 161 -16.68 12.74 -5.66
N ILE A 162 -15.42 12.34 -5.54
CA ILE A 162 -15.05 10.95 -5.24
C ILE A 162 -15.59 10.52 -3.86
N TRP A 163 -15.50 11.39 -2.85
CA TRP A 163 -16.07 11.12 -1.53
C TRP A 163 -17.58 11.00 -1.56
N ASN A 164 -18.29 11.90 -2.25
CA ASN A 164 -19.74 11.79 -2.42
C ASN A 164 -20.13 10.45 -3.04
N ASP A 165 -19.41 10.04 -4.08
CA ASP A 165 -19.61 8.77 -4.77
C ASP A 165 -19.40 7.55 -3.86
N LEU A 166 -18.44 7.63 -2.93
CA LEU A 166 -18.13 6.60 -1.93
C LEU A 166 -19.15 6.58 -0.79
N MET A 167 -19.50 7.74 -0.24
CA MET A 167 -20.47 7.87 0.87
C MET A 167 -21.91 7.58 0.46
N GLU A 168 -22.24 7.69 -0.83
CA GLU A 168 -23.51 7.22 -1.38
C GLU A 168 -23.68 5.70 -1.33
N SER A 169 -22.58 4.95 -1.18
CA SER A 169 -22.61 3.49 -1.05
C SER A 169 -22.82 3.05 0.41
N GLY A 170 -23.37 1.85 0.61
CA GLY A 170 -23.48 1.26 1.96
C GLY A 170 -22.11 0.87 2.55
N PHE A 171 -21.09 0.73 1.70
CA PHE A 171 -19.76 0.25 2.06
C PHE A 171 -19.10 1.06 3.18
N ALA A 172 -19.23 2.39 3.18
CA ALA A 172 -18.59 3.25 4.18
C ALA A 172 -19.12 3.01 5.61
N SER A 173 -20.36 2.51 5.74
CA SER A 173 -21.00 2.22 7.03
C SER A 173 -20.67 0.80 7.53
N GLU A 174 -20.24 -0.09 6.65
CA GLU A 174 -19.95 -1.47 6.98
C GLU A 174 -18.58 -1.61 7.66
N ARG A 175 -18.49 -2.56 8.60
CA ARG A 175 -17.28 -2.79 9.42
C ARG A 175 -16.36 -3.81 8.75
N HIS A 176 -15.54 -3.33 7.81
CA HIS A 176 -14.62 -4.16 7.04
C HIS A 176 -13.19 -4.17 7.58
N PHE A 177 -12.79 -3.09 8.26
CA PHE A 177 -11.39 -2.75 8.44
C PHE A 177 -10.83 -3.17 9.80
N THR A 178 -9.52 -3.09 9.90
CA THR A 178 -8.72 -3.44 11.07
C THR A 178 -9.27 -2.82 12.35
N SER A 179 -9.16 -3.54 13.46
CA SER A 179 -9.61 -3.07 14.77
C SER A 179 -8.74 -1.91 15.28
N LEU A 180 -9.30 -1.11 16.19
CA LEU A 180 -8.61 0.04 16.77
C LEU A 180 -7.34 -0.39 17.53
N HIS A 181 -7.43 -1.46 18.32
CA HIS A 181 -6.30 -2.01 19.06
C HIS A 181 -5.11 -2.38 18.15
N THR A 182 -5.37 -3.05 17.03
CA THR A 182 -4.30 -3.45 16.10
C THR A 182 -3.66 -2.23 15.41
N LEU A 183 -4.44 -1.18 15.13
CA LEU A 183 -3.91 0.07 14.59
C LEU A 183 -3.06 0.82 15.62
N GLU A 184 -3.44 0.80 16.89
CA GLU A 184 -2.66 1.33 18.01
C GLU A 184 -1.31 0.61 18.13
N GLU A 185 -1.30 -0.72 18.20
CA GLU A 185 -0.07 -1.53 18.27
C GLU A 185 0.85 -1.29 17.07
N THR A 186 0.27 -1.23 15.86
CA THR A 186 1.01 -0.94 14.63
C THR A 186 1.61 0.47 14.68
N GLY A 187 0.85 1.45 15.17
CA GLY A 187 1.32 2.82 15.35
C GLY A 187 2.49 2.92 16.33
N GLU A 188 2.44 2.19 17.45
CA GLU A 188 3.57 2.10 18.38
C GLU A 188 4.83 1.52 17.74
N ALA A 189 4.69 0.48 16.92
CA ALA A 189 5.81 -0.13 16.20
C ALA A 189 6.43 0.84 15.17
N VAL A 190 5.59 1.59 14.45
CA VAL A 190 6.03 2.58 13.45
C VAL A 190 6.73 3.77 14.13
N ARG A 191 6.19 4.30 15.24
CA ARG A 191 6.77 5.44 15.99
C ARG A 191 8.17 5.18 16.54
N ARG A 192 8.55 3.92 16.76
CA ARG A 192 9.91 3.55 17.21
C ARG A 192 10.97 3.76 16.14
N ARG A 193 10.59 3.97 14.87
CA ARG A 193 11.52 4.20 13.75
C ARG A 193 11.55 5.69 13.41
N MET A 194 12.72 6.32 13.54
CA MET A 194 12.94 7.69 13.07
C MET A 194 13.19 7.71 11.56
N MET A 195 12.63 8.69 10.85
CA MET A 195 12.89 8.84 9.41
C MET A 195 14.25 9.48 9.16
N SER A 196 15.23 8.69 8.74
CA SER A 196 16.59 9.15 8.42
C SER A 196 16.97 8.97 6.95
N SER A 197 16.10 8.33 6.16
CA SER A 197 16.36 7.98 4.76
C SER A 197 15.08 7.84 3.94
N GLU A 198 15.20 7.81 2.62
CA GLU A 198 14.11 7.46 1.70
C GLU A 198 13.58 6.04 1.95
N LEU A 199 14.42 5.12 2.39
CA LEU A 199 14.01 3.76 2.72
C LEU A 199 13.13 3.75 3.98
N ASP A 200 13.48 4.53 5.01
CA ASP A 200 12.67 4.69 6.21
C ASP A 200 11.33 5.35 5.88
N LEU A 201 11.34 6.38 5.03
CA LEU A 201 10.13 7.02 4.52
C LEU A 201 9.25 6.03 3.76
N ASN A 202 9.84 5.21 2.88
CA ASN A 202 9.10 4.19 2.15
C ASN A 202 8.42 3.19 3.10
N VAL A 203 9.15 2.70 4.11
CA VAL A 203 8.57 1.78 5.10
C VAL A 203 7.45 2.45 5.89
N PHE A 204 7.64 3.70 6.31
CA PHE A 204 6.61 4.47 7.00
C PHE A 204 5.36 4.63 6.13
N GLN A 205 5.51 5.13 4.90
CA GLN A 205 4.40 5.39 3.99
C GLN A 205 3.66 4.12 3.61
N ARG A 206 4.39 3.02 3.41
CA ARG A 206 3.80 1.72 3.15
C ARG A 206 2.81 1.29 4.23
N HIS A 207 3.24 1.31 5.49
CA HIS A 207 2.40 0.84 6.60
C HIS A 207 1.29 1.83 6.97
N THR A 208 1.57 3.14 6.88
CA THR A 208 0.64 4.18 7.38
C THR A 208 -0.38 4.62 6.33
N VAL A 209 -0.07 4.51 5.04
CA VAL A 209 -0.92 5.01 3.94
C VAL A 209 -1.15 3.94 2.87
N GLU A 210 -0.10 3.43 2.22
CA GLU A 210 -0.26 2.56 1.03
C GLU A 210 -1.08 1.30 1.34
N ASP A 211 -0.68 0.53 2.36
CA ASP A 211 -1.36 -0.71 2.74
C ASP A 211 -2.81 -0.42 3.18
N GLN A 212 -3.05 0.72 3.84
CA GLN A 212 -4.39 1.11 4.28
C GLN A 212 -5.28 1.45 3.08
N VAL A 213 -4.77 2.16 2.07
CA VAL A 213 -5.48 2.45 0.82
C VAL A 213 -5.74 1.16 0.05
N SER A 214 -4.75 0.27 -0.06
CA SER A 214 -4.90 -1.03 -0.73
C SER A 214 -5.97 -1.90 -0.07
N LEU A 215 -6.03 -1.94 1.28
CA LEU A 215 -7.08 -2.64 2.03
C LEU A 215 -8.47 -2.07 1.76
N ILE A 216 -8.61 -0.74 1.73
CA ILE A 216 -9.88 -0.09 1.40
C ILE A 216 -10.34 -0.45 -0.01
N ILE A 217 -9.47 -0.33 -1.00
CA ILE A 217 -9.80 -0.61 -2.41
C ILE A 217 -10.14 -2.10 -2.61
N GLN A 218 -9.41 -3.00 -1.95
CA GLN A 218 -9.71 -4.43 -1.98
C GLN A 218 -11.09 -4.73 -1.39
N GLY A 219 -11.47 -4.07 -0.28
CA GLY A 219 -12.82 -4.14 0.26
C GLY A 219 -13.87 -3.61 -0.72
N MET A 220 -13.60 -2.46 -1.35
CA MET A 220 -14.49 -1.83 -2.34
C MET A 220 -14.73 -2.70 -3.58
N HIS A 221 -13.75 -3.53 -3.97
CA HIS A 221 -13.89 -4.44 -5.11
C HIS A 221 -15.04 -5.47 -4.91
N GLY A 222 -15.40 -5.77 -3.66
CA GLY A 222 -16.57 -6.59 -3.32
C GLY A 222 -17.92 -5.95 -3.71
N ASP A 223 -17.99 -4.61 -3.72
CA ASP A 223 -19.20 -3.87 -4.10
C ASP A 223 -19.27 -3.67 -5.63
N ARG A 224 -20.30 -4.25 -6.27
CA ARG A 224 -20.50 -4.19 -7.73
C ARG A 224 -20.74 -2.77 -8.28
N ARG A 225 -21.26 -1.84 -7.48
CA ARG A 225 -21.48 -0.43 -7.89
C ARG A 225 -20.15 0.31 -7.87
N LEU A 226 -19.40 0.23 -6.77
CA LEU A 226 -18.09 0.87 -6.63
C LEU A 226 -17.09 0.30 -7.64
N ARG A 227 -17.05 -1.03 -7.78
CA ARG A 227 -16.18 -1.72 -8.76
C ARG A 227 -16.35 -1.18 -10.17
N ARG A 228 -17.60 -1.05 -10.65
CA ARG A 228 -17.88 -0.52 -11.99
C ARG A 228 -17.63 0.97 -12.12
N LYS A 229 -17.87 1.74 -11.06
CA LYS A 229 -17.74 3.19 -11.06
C LYS A 229 -16.28 3.65 -11.10
N PHE A 230 -15.41 2.95 -10.37
CA PHE A 230 -13.98 3.26 -10.27
C PHE A 230 -13.07 2.33 -11.08
N GLY A 231 -13.64 1.37 -11.81
CA GLY A 231 -12.86 0.44 -12.65
C GLY A 231 -11.96 -0.51 -11.86
N LEU A 232 -12.35 -0.91 -10.64
CA LEU A 232 -11.50 -1.73 -9.76
C LEU A 232 -11.33 -3.15 -10.33
N GLN A 233 -10.09 -3.63 -10.49
CA GLN A 233 -9.80 -4.99 -10.97
C GLN A 233 -9.58 -6.00 -9.83
N GLY A 234 -9.22 -5.53 -8.65
CA GLY A 234 -8.99 -6.38 -7.48
C GLY A 234 -8.45 -5.58 -6.30
N SER A 235 -7.15 -5.28 -6.34
CA SER A 235 -6.44 -4.45 -5.37
C SER A 235 -5.60 -3.39 -6.08
N VAL A 236 -4.94 -2.54 -5.29
CA VAL A 236 -3.93 -1.61 -5.79
C VAL A 236 -2.58 -1.97 -5.19
N ASN A 237 -1.53 -1.97 -6.02
CA ASN A 237 -0.17 -2.28 -5.60
C ASN A 237 0.76 -1.10 -5.89
N PHE A 238 1.62 -0.79 -4.92
CA PHE A 238 2.67 0.23 -5.03
C PHE A 238 3.97 -0.50 -5.34
N GLU A 239 4.42 -0.45 -6.59
CA GLU A 239 5.53 -1.27 -7.08
C GLU A 239 6.71 -0.41 -7.55
N ASN A 240 7.90 -0.91 -7.27
CA ASN A 240 9.17 -0.29 -7.64
C ASN A 240 9.85 -1.10 -8.74
N HIS A 241 10.28 -0.41 -9.79
CA HIS A 241 10.81 -1.03 -11.00
C HIS A 241 12.32 -0.96 -11.15
N ALA A 242 13.06 -0.53 -10.13
CA ALA A 242 14.50 -0.25 -10.23
C ALA A 242 15.35 -1.41 -10.79
N ASN A 243 14.92 -2.66 -10.64
CA ASN A 243 15.68 -3.86 -11.04
C ASN A 243 15.13 -4.58 -12.29
N THR A 244 14.04 -4.11 -12.89
CA THR A 244 13.38 -4.81 -14.01
C THR A 244 14.11 -4.51 -15.33
N LEU A 245 14.42 -5.55 -16.13
CA LEU A 245 15.13 -5.44 -17.42
C LEU A 245 16.52 -4.77 -17.33
N SER A 246 17.27 -4.99 -16.25
CA SER A 246 18.58 -4.37 -16.04
C SER A 246 19.77 -5.22 -16.54
N PRO A 247 20.76 -4.62 -17.22
CA PRO A 247 22.04 -5.28 -17.54
C PRO A 247 22.73 -5.75 -16.26
N GLU A 248 23.28 -6.96 -16.30
CA GLU A 248 24.04 -7.59 -15.20
C GLU A 248 25.14 -6.67 -14.67
N SER A 249 25.83 -5.91 -15.53
CA SER A 249 26.88 -4.96 -15.13
C SER A 249 26.42 -3.81 -14.25
N GLN A 250 25.17 -3.34 -14.41
CA GLN A 250 24.62 -2.27 -13.56
C GLN A 250 24.13 -2.80 -12.21
N LEU A 251 23.70 -4.07 -12.17
CA LEU A 251 23.39 -4.77 -10.92
C LEU A 251 24.66 -5.04 -10.11
N GLU A 252 25.75 -5.41 -10.78
CA GLU A 252 27.07 -5.59 -10.17
C GLU A 252 27.62 -4.26 -9.63
N GLU A 253 27.58 -3.16 -10.39
CA GLU A 253 27.98 -1.83 -9.90
C GLU A 253 27.14 -1.34 -8.71
N GLY A 254 25.83 -1.64 -8.71
CA GLY A 254 24.93 -1.34 -7.57
C GLY A 254 25.22 -2.20 -6.33
N MET A 255 25.58 -3.47 -6.53
CA MET A 255 25.96 -4.39 -5.44
C MET A 255 27.36 -4.07 -4.87
N GLU A 256 28.30 -3.64 -5.70
CA GLU A 256 29.63 -3.18 -5.26
C GLU A 256 29.55 -1.91 -4.40
N GLN A 257 28.55 -1.05 -4.64
CA GLN A 257 28.26 0.11 -3.80
C GLN A 257 27.61 -0.24 -2.45
N LEU A 258 27.01 -1.44 -2.33
CA LEU A 258 26.36 -1.96 -1.11
C LEU A 258 27.27 -2.88 -0.28
N ALA A 259 28.38 -3.36 -0.83
CA ALA A 259 29.30 -4.24 -0.13
C ALA A 259 30.08 -3.50 0.98
N VAL A 260 29.63 -3.65 2.23
CA VAL A 260 30.38 -3.24 3.42
C VAL A 260 31.56 -4.19 3.62
N SER A 261 32.65 -3.95 2.90
CA SER A 261 33.95 -4.52 3.26
C SER A 261 34.59 -3.64 4.33
N GLY A 262 34.86 -4.25 5.48
CA GLY A 262 35.22 -3.59 6.72
C GLY A 262 36.48 -2.73 6.69
N THR A 263 36.46 -1.74 7.57
CA THR A 263 37.62 -1.04 8.15
C THR A 263 38.68 -0.56 7.16
N GLY A 264 38.32 0.45 6.37
CA GLY A 264 39.28 1.34 5.72
C GLY A 264 38.66 2.73 5.63
N ARG A 265 39.28 3.74 6.24
CA ARG A 265 38.82 5.14 6.22
C ARG A 265 38.50 5.56 4.77
N ARG A 266 37.22 5.75 4.46
CA ARG A 266 36.76 6.35 3.18
C ARG A 266 37.40 7.73 3.05
N ARG A 267 38.34 7.88 2.11
CA ARG A 267 38.81 9.20 1.64
C ARG A 267 38.02 9.54 0.38
N SER A 268 37.51 10.77 0.32
CA SER A 268 36.74 11.25 -0.83
C SER A 268 37.58 11.30 -2.11
N PRO A 269 36.98 11.11 -3.30
CA PRO A 269 37.66 11.23 -4.60
C PRO A 269 38.38 12.58 -4.78
N ARG A 270 37.82 13.64 -4.19
CA ARG A 270 38.39 14.99 -4.17
C ARG A 270 39.73 15.07 -3.44
N LEU A 271 39.93 14.28 -2.38
CA LEU A 271 41.20 14.18 -1.65
C LEU A 271 42.22 13.28 -2.37
N GLN A 272 41.77 12.33 -3.19
CA GLN A 272 42.65 11.53 -4.05
C GLN A 272 43.14 12.33 -5.26
N ALA A 273 42.29 13.20 -5.82
CA ALA A 273 42.67 14.13 -6.89
C ALA A 273 43.72 15.15 -6.42
N LYS A 274 43.53 15.77 -5.24
CA LYS A 274 44.50 16.70 -4.64
C LYS A 274 45.84 16.05 -4.27
N ALA A 275 45.86 14.75 -3.96
CA ALA A 275 47.09 14.01 -3.68
C ALA A 275 47.88 13.64 -4.95
N LYS A 276 47.24 13.65 -6.12
CA LYS A 276 47.90 13.45 -7.42
C LYS A 276 48.53 14.73 -7.97
N GLU A 277 48.07 15.90 -7.55
CA GLU A 277 48.62 17.19 -7.98
C GLU A 277 49.96 17.56 -7.29
N THR A 278 50.40 16.82 -6.27
CA THR A 278 51.58 17.19 -5.45
C THR A 278 52.83 16.34 -5.68
N ARG A 279 52.98 15.65 -6.81
CA ARG A 279 54.25 14.94 -7.14
C ARG A 279 55.06 15.72 -8.18
N PRO A 280 56.35 16.05 -7.93
CA PRO A 280 57.19 16.70 -8.91
C PRO A 280 57.54 15.75 -10.05
N SER A 281 57.58 16.31 -11.25
CA SER A 281 57.97 15.72 -12.53
C SER A 281 59.33 15.04 -12.51
N GLY A 282 59.39 13.80 -13.02
CA GLY A 282 60.64 13.12 -13.33
C GLY A 282 60.43 11.83 -14.14
N SER A 283 60.97 11.85 -15.36
CA SER A 283 61.08 10.77 -16.36
C SER A 283 59.91 10.56 -17.34
N THR A 284 60.32 10.72 -18.59
CA THR A 284 59.68 10.50 -19.88
C THR A 284 59.34 9.03 -20.11
N ASP A 285 58.15 8.76 -20.64
CA ASP A 285 57.98 8.03 -21.89
C ASP A 285 56.53 8.18 -22.40
N THR A 286 56.44 8.77 -23.59
CA THR A 286 55.30 8.80 -24.52
C THR A 286 54.98 7.36 -24.95
N VAL A 287 53.77 6.85 -25.19
CA VAL A 287 52.61 7.27 -26.00
C VAL A 287 51.47 6.29 -25.59
N GLU A 288 50.21 6.64 -25.83
CA GLU A 288 48.98 5.83 -25.62
C GLU A 288 48.20 6.06 -24.30
N ALA A 289 47.61 7.25 -24.13
CA ALA A 289 46.58 7.47 -23.12
C ALA A 289 45.61 8.63 -23.44
N GLU A 290 45.24 8.86 -24.72
CA GLU A 290 44.36 9.99 -25.09
C GLU A 290 42.90 9.63 -25.46
N ASP A 291 42.43 8.38 -25.30
CA ASP A 291 41.02 8.04 -25.61
C ASP A 291 40.19 7.54 -24.40
N ALA A 292 40.73 7.61 -23.18
CA ALA A 292 40.04 7.10 -21.97
C ALA A 292 39.39 8.20 -21.10
N GLY A 293 39.40 9.47 -21.54
CA GLY A 293 39.02 10.63 -20.71
C GLY A 293 37.61 11.19 -20.88
N ARG A 294 36.80 10.70 -21.83
CA ARG A 294 35.44 11.20 -22.10
C ARG A 294 34.39 10.09 -22.09
N ARG A 295 34.21 9.45 -20.95
CA ARG A 295 32.92 8.85 -20.60
C ARG A 295 32.48 9.44 -19.28
N SER A 296 31.90 10.65 -19.37
CA SER A 296 30.90 11.09 -18.40
C SER A 296 29.93 9.93 -18.22
N THR A 297 29.86 9.38 -17.02
CA THR A 297 28.88 8.37 -16.62
C THR A 297 27.49 8.94 -16.89
N ALA A 298 26.91 8.61 -18.04
CA ALA A 298 25.56 9.02 -18.38
C ALA A 298 24.62 8.45 -17.31
N SER A 299 24.09 9.33 -16.47
CA SER A 299 23.07 9.02 -15.47
C SER A 299 21.95 8.24 -16.16
N SER A 300 21.66 7.02 -15.69
CA SER A 300 20.66 6.18 -16.34
C SER A 300 19.30 6.87 -16.29
N SER A 301 18.55 6.87 -17.40
CA SER A 301 17.19 7.36 -17.47
C SER A 301 16.18 6.50 -16.70
N ARG A 302 16.61 5.45 -15.98
CA ARG A 302 15.72 4.44 -15.37
C ARG A 302 15.11 4.85 -14.03
N PRO A 303 13.92 4.30 -13.70
CA PRO A 303 13.31 4.42 -12.39
C PRO A 303 14.29 4.02 -11.28
N ARG A 304 14.45 4.88 -10.27
CA ARG A 304 15.25 4.60 -9.07
C ARG A 304 14.40 3.98 -7.97
N ALA A 305 15.05 3.56 -6.89
CA ALA A 305 14.37 2.91 -5.78
C ALA A 305 13.37 3.82 -5.03
N ASP A 306 13.41 5.13 -5.22
CA ASP A 306 12.47 6.13 -4.69
C ASP A 306 11.26 6.38 -5.62
N GLN A 307 11.20 5.70 -6.77
CA GLN A 307 10.12 5.80 -7.76
C GLN A 307 9.22 4.59 -7.76
N PHE A 308 7.94 4.83 -7.49
CA PHE A 308 6.92 3.81 -7.42
C PHE A 308 5.86 4.10 -8.48
N CYS A 309 5.38 3.06 -9.14
CA CYS A 309 4.18 3.12 -9.94
C CYS A 309 3.07 2.39 -9.20
N VAL A 310 1.89 3.00 -9.20
CA VAL A 310 0.70 2.45 -8.56
C VAL A 310 -0.15 1.75 -9.62
N TYR A 311 -0.43 0.47 -9.40
CA TYR A 311 -1.13 -0.39 -10.36
C TYR A 311 -2.49 -0.82 -9.84
N ASN A 312 -3.50 -0.75 -10.69
CA ASN A 312 -4.73 -1.53 -10.55
C ASN A 312 -4.40 -2.97 -10.92
N THR A 313 -4.50 -3.89 -9.96
CA THR A 313 -4.14 -5.29 -10.17
C THR A 313 -5.35 -6.19 -9.99
N GLY A 314 -5.62 -7.00 -11.01
CA GLY A 314 -6.60 -8.06 -10.96
C GLY A 314 -6.16 -9.24 -10.08
N THR A 315 -7.09 -10.17 -9.86
CA THR A 315 -6.86 -11.38 -9.06
C THR A 315 -5.93 -12.39 -9.75
N THR A 316 -5.77 -12.27 -11.07
CA THR A 316 -4.89 -13.08 -11.90
C THR A 316 -3.55 -12.36 -12.12
N ARG A 317 -2.43 -13.08 -11.94
CA ARG A 317 -1.06 -12.55 -12.17
C ARG A 317 -0.73 -12.43 -13.67
N SER A 318 -1.61 -11.86 -14.49
CA SER A 318 -1.35 -11.58 -15.91
C SER A 318 -0.92 -10.13 -16.10
N ALA A 319 -0.14 -9.83 -17.13
CA ALA A 319 0.22 -8.44 -17.45
C ALA A 319 -0.98 -7.62 -17.96
N GLN A 320 -2.05 -8.29 -18.43
CA GLN A 320 -3.27 -7.65 -18.91
C GLN A 320 -4.16 -7.16 -17.76
N ASP A 321 -4.01 -7.79 -16.58
CA ASP A 321 -4.73 -7.42 -15.37
C ASP A 321 -3.95 -6.43 -14.50
N ARG A 322 -2.96 -5.74 -15.09
CA ARG A 322 -2.10 -4.79 -14.40
C ARG A 322 -2.07 -3.47 -15.16
N VAL A 323 -2.81 -2.49 -14.66
CA VAL A 323 -2.96 -1.17 -15.31
C VAL A 323 -2.38 -0.09 -14.42
N ALA A 324 -1.41 0.67 -14.94
CA ALA A 324 -0.82 1.81 -14.22
C ALA A 324 -1.87 2.90 -13.98
N ALA A 325 -1.92 3.43 -12.75
CA ALA A 325 -2.85 4.47 -12.34
C ALA A 325 -2.14 5.83 -12.19
N PHE A 326 -1.05 5.87 -11.42
CA PHE A 326 -0.26 7.08 -11.20
C PHE A 326 1.17 6.78 -10.75
N ILE A 327 2.05 7.79 -10.82
CA ILE A 327 3.42 7.73 -10.32
C ILE A 327 3.50 8.33 -8.91
N LEU A 328 4.24 7.68 -8.01
CA LEU A 328 4.55 8.17 -6.67
C LEU A 328 6.07 8.30 -6.50
N GLU A 329 6.53 9.51 -6.22
CA GLU A 329 7.93 9.86 -5.98
C GLU A 329 8.14 10.15 -4.49
N TYR A 330 9.03 9.41 -3.84
CA TYR A 330 9.42 9.71 -2.46
C TYR A 330 10.60 10.66 -2.38
N LYS A 331 10.49 11.67 -1.52
CA LYS A 331 11.62 12.53 -1.14
C LYS A 331 11.71 12.60 0.36
N ALA A 332 12.88 12.28 0.91
CA ALA A 332 13.04 12.36 2.35
C ALA A 332 12.74 13.79 2.85
N PRO A 333 12.04 13.97 3.98
CA PRO A 333 11.63 15.30 4.43
C PRO A 333 12.79 16.24 4.73
N HIS A 334 13.97 15.73 5.11
CA HIS A 334 15.19 16.54 5.27
C HIS A 334 15.80 17.03 3.94
N LYS A 335 15.43 16.41 2.82
CA LYS A 335 15.89 16.73 1.46
C LYS A 335 14.97 17.72 0.74
N LEU A 336 13.69 17.72 1.10
CA LEU A 336 12.70 18.69 0.63
C LEU A 336 11.78 19.10 1.80
N PRO A 337 12.28 19.96 2.71
CA PRO A 337 11.51 20.41 3.87
C PRO A 337 10.29 21.25 3.47
N LEU A 338 9.28 21.30 4.35
CA LEU A 338 8.06 22.10 4.14
C LEU A 338 8.35 23.57 3.79
N GLY A 339 9.31 24.20 4.48
CA GLY A 339 9.69 25.59 4.18
C GLY A 339 10.19 25.80 2.75
N TYR A 340 10.88 24.81 2.16
CA TYR A 340 11.36 24.92 0.77
C TYR A 340 10.20 24.76 -0.21
N ILE A 341 9.21 23.94 0.15
CA ILE A 341 7.99 23.77 -0.63
C ILE A 341 7.17 25.07 -0.60
N TYR A 342 6.94 25.69 0.56
CA TYR A 342 6.16 26.93 0.63
C TYR A 342 6.79 28.10 -0.13
N GLU A 343 8.12 28.26 -0.02
CA GLU A 343 8.83 29.34 -0.71
C GLU A 343 9.04 29.07 -2.21
N GLY A 344 9.21 27.79 -2.58
CA GLY A 344 9.58 27.36 -3.91
C GLY A 344 8.43 26.91 -4.81
N LEU A 345 7.33 26.40 -4.26
CA LEU A 345 6.19 25.92 -5.04
C LEU A 345 5.28 27.09 -5.43
N GLY A 346 5.05 27.24 -6.72
CA GLY A 346 4.26 28.34 -7.28
C GLY A 346 4.00 28.12 -8.76
N GLU A 347 3.14 28.96 -9.35
CA GLU A 347 3.04 29.02 -10.80
C GLU A 347 4.36 29.54 -11.38
N MET A 348 4.89 28.82 -12.38
CA MET A 348 6.19 29.16 -12.96
C MET A 348 6.35 28.64 -14.38
N GLU A 349 7.07 29.40 -15.19
CA GLU A 349 7.61 28.99 -16.48
C GLU A 349 9.00 28.38 -16.27
N LEU A 350 9.20 27.11 -16.64
CA LEU A 350 10.45 26.40 -16.37
C LEU A 350 11.63 26.93 -17.19
N ASP A 351 11.38 27.55 -18.35
CA ASP A 351 12.45 28.16 -19.15
C ASP A 351 13.18 29.29 -18.39
N GLU A 352 12.48 29.99 -17.49
CA GLU A 352 13.04 31.03 -16.63
C GLU A 352 13.74 30.41 -15.42
N VAL A 353 13.14 29.38 -14.82
CA VAL A 353 13.64 28.75 -13.59
C VAL A 353 14.90 27.91 -13.83
N VAL A 354 15.05 27.32 -15.01
CA VAL A 354 16.21 26.48 -15.37
C VAL A 354 17.46 27.33 -15.60
N GLN A 355 17.35 28.62 -15.87
CA GLN A 355 18.52 29.47 -16.07
C GLN A 355 19.15 29.82 -14.71
N CYS A 356 20.48 29.67 -14.62
CA CYS A 356 21.24 30.08 -13.44
C CYS A 356 21.79 31.50 -13.63
N HIS A 357 21.58 32.39 -12.66
CA HIS A 357 22.08 33.77 -12.66
C HIS A 357 22.99 34.02 -11.44
N ASP A 358 23.96 34.93 -11.58
CA ASP A 358 24.94 35.23 -10.52
C ASP A 358 24.31 35.96 -9.31
N ASP A 359 23.15 36.61 -9.49
CA ASP A 359 22.44 37.42 -8.51
C ASP A 359 21.19 36.74 -7.90
N GLU A 360 21.12 35.41 -7.97
CA GLU A 360 19.95 34.65 -7.53
C GLU A 360 19.60 34.81 -6.05
N THR A 361 18.29 34.97 -5.81
CA THR A 361 17.72 34.92 -4.47
C THR A 361 17.59 33.47 -3.98
N LEU A 362 17.46 33.29 -2.66
CA LEU A 362 17.16 31.97 -2.07
C LEU A 362 15.84 31.39 -2.60
N ARG A 363 14.86 32.26 -2.89
CA ARG A 363 13.57 31.86 -3.47
C ARG A 363 13.75 31.25 -4.85
N ASP A 364 14.60 31.82 -5.70
CA ASP A 364 14.88 31.29 -7.04
C ASP A 364 15.50 29.89 -6.94
N ARG A 365 16.39 29.68 -5.98
CA ARG A 365 17.00 28.38 -5.67
C ARG A 365 15.95 27.36 -5.20
N PHE A 366 15.03 27.75 -4.33
CA PHE A 366 13.93 26.88 -3.88
C PHE A 366 12.96 26.54 -5.02
N ARG A 367 12.60 27.51 -5.86
CA ARG A 367 11.77 27.29 -7.06
C ARG A 367 12.43 26.27 -7.99
N ARG A 368 13.73 26.41 -8.24
CA ARG A 368 14.48 25.47 -9.08
C ARG A 368 14.55 24.07 -8.49
N LEU A 369 14.75 23.95 -7.18
CA LEU A 369 14.74 22.65 -6.49
C LEU A 369 13.38 21.95 -6.61
N VAL A 370 12.28 22.65 -6.28
CA VAL A 370 10.92 22.10 -6.36
C VAL A 370 10.56 21.74 -7.81
N ALA A 371 10.90 22.61 -8.78
CA ALA A 371 10.69 22.34 -10.19
C ALA A 371 11.48 21.11 -10.67
N ALA A 372 12.71 20.90 -10.20
CA ALA A 372 13.50 19.73 -10.53
C ALA A 372 12.87 18.44 -9.96
N VAL A 373 12.35 18.48 -8.73
CA VAL A 373 11.65 17.33 -8.11
C VAL A 373 10.35 17.01 -8.86
N ILE A 374 9.54 18.01 -9.21
CA ILE A 374 8.32 17.82 -10.00
C ILE A 374 8.66 17.29 -11.40
N THR A 375 9.70 17.83 -12.04
CA THR A 375 10.21 17.35 -13.34
C THR A 375 10.60 15.88 -13.29
N GLN A 376 11.21 15.44 -12.19
CA GLN A 376 11.56 14.04 -11.99
C GLN A 376 10.31 13.15 -12.00
N ALA A 377 9.26 13.49 -11.25
CA ALA A 377 8.00 12.72 -11.26
C ALA A 377 7.29 12.82 -12.62
N PHE A 378 7.20 14.02 -13.19
CA PHE A 378 6.57 14.30 -14.49
C PHE A 378 7.18 13.49 -15.64
N SER A 379 8.50 13.38 -15.70
CA SER A 379 9.16 12.62 -16.76
C SER A 379 8.70 11.16 -16.77
N TYR A 380 8.48 10.54 -15.60
CA TYR A 380 7.91 9.20 -15.54
C TYR A 380 6.44 9.17 -15.91
N MET A 381 5.65 10.16 -15.49
CA MET A 381 4.25 10.28 -15.89
C MET A 381 4.10 10.24 -17.41
N VAL A 382 4.96 10.97 -18.14
CA VAL A 382 4.99 10.96 -19.61
C VAL A 382 5.41 9.58 -20.15
N ARG A 383 6.49 8.99 -19.63
CA ARG A 383 7.01 7.71 -20.14
C ARG A 383 6.07 6.53 -19.93
N ILE A 384 5.35 6.50 -18.81
CA ILE A 384 4.33 5.47 -18.55
C ILE A 384 2.97 5.85 -19.15
N GLY A 385 2.76 7.13 -19.47
CA GLY A 385 1.52 7.67 -20.03
C GLY A 385 0.39 7.80 -19.03
N VAL A 386 0.65 8.14 -17.76
CA VAL A 386 -0.42 8.40 -16.77
C VAL A 386 -0.69 9.89 -16.62
N GLU A 387 -1.98 10.23 -16.40
CA GLU A 387 -2.41 11.62 -16.17
C GLU A 387 -2.04 12.13 -14.78
N TYR A 388 -1.92 11.22 -13.79
CA TYR A 388 -1.78 11.58 -12.38
C TYR A 388 -0.42 11.17 -11.83
N GLY A 389 0.10 11.97 -10.90
CA GLY A 389 1.31 11.66 -10.15
C GLY A 389 1.33 12.35 -8.79
N CYS A 390 2.25 11.97 -7.92
CA CYS A 390 2.37 12.54 -6.60
C CYS A 390 3.83 12.54 -6.14
N VAL A 391 4.27 13.65 -5.54
CA VAL A 391 5.53 13.71 -4.78
C VAL A 391 5.18 13.69 -3.29
N CYS A 392 5.74 12.75 -2.54
CA CYS A 392 5.48 12.57 -1.12
C CYS A 392 6.76 12.78 -0.30
N THR A 393 6.68 13.67 0.70
CA THR A 393 7.75 13.90 1.68
C THR A 393 7.49 13.25 3.03
N GLY A 394 6.36 12.56 3.19
CA GLY A 394 5.85 12.10 4.48
C GLY A 394 5.05 13.17 5.21
N GLU A 395 5.52 14.42 5.18
CA GLU A 395 4.83 15.59 5.74
C GLU A 395 3.86 16.22 4.74
N ALA A 396 4.25 16.30 3.47
CA ALA A 396 3.45 16.89 2.40
C ALA A 396 3.27 15.95 1.20
N TYR A 397 2.17 16.17 0.49
CA TYR A 397 1.84 15.58 -0.80
C TYR A 397 1.70 16.70 -1.82
N ILE A 398 2.49 16.64 -2.89
CA ILE A 398 2.30 17.49 -4.07
C ILE A 398 1.63 16.60 -5.13
N PHE A 399 0.31 16.72 -5.26
CA PHE A 399 -0.46 16.02 -6.27
C PHE A 399 -0.28 16.69 -7.63
N LEU A 400 -0.04 15.90 -8.66
CA LEU A 400 0.27 16.34 -10.01
C LEU A 400 -0.77 15.81 -11.00
N ARG A 401 -1.11 16.63 -11.99
CA ARG A 401 -1.96 16.26 -13.11
C ARG A 401 -1.44 16.83 -14.43
N VAL A 402 -1.33 15.98 -15.43
CA VAL A 402 -0.93 16.34 -16.80
C VAL A 402 -2.14 16.19 -17.70
N GLY A 403 -2.66 17.28 -18.26
CA GLY A 403 -3.77 17.27 -19.24
C GLY A 403 -3.32 16.72 -20.60
N ASP A 404 -4.20 16.74 -21.61
CA ASP A 404 -3.84 16.23 -22.96
C ASP A 404 -2.62 16.93 -23.55
N ASP A 405 -2.46 18.22 -23.23
CA ASP A 405 -1.24 18.98 -23.46
C ASP A 405 -0.16 18.59 -22.43
N PRO A 406 0.95 17.94 -22.87
CA PRO A 406 2.03 17.54 -21.98
C PRO A 406 2.84 18.73 -21.43
N ARG A 407 2.72 19.93 -21.99
CA ARG A 407 3.57 21.09 -21.65
C ARG A 407 3.27 21.68 -20.28
N THR A 408 2.06 21.45 -19.74
CA THR A 408 1.65 22.02 -18.45
C THR A 408 1.38 20.92 -17.42
N VAL A 409 2.01 21.06 -16.25
CA VAL A 409 1.70 20.25 -15.06
C VAL A 409 0.89 21.09 -14.09
N HIS A 410 -0.27 20.57 -13.70
CA HIS A 410 -1.07 21.15 -12.63
C HIS A 410 -0.66 20.53 -11.30
N TYR A 411 -0.50 21.33 -10.26
CA TYR A 411 -0.11 20.86 -8.93
C TYR A 411 -1.12 21.26 -7.85
N PHE A 412 -1.23 20.46 -6.80
CA PHE A 412 -1.94 20.80 -5.56
C PHE A 412 -1.12 20.36 -4.35
N LEU A 413 -0.93 21.24 -3.38
CA LEU A 413 -0.20 20.94 -2.13
C LEU A 413 -1.19 20.56 -1.02
N SER A 414 -0.96 19.43 -0.37
CA SER A 414 -1.63 19.04 0.87
C SER A 414 -0.60 18.68 1.94
N VAL A 415 -0.86 19.10 3.18
CA VAL A 415 -0.03 18.83 4.35
C VAL A 415 -0.94 18.23 5.43
N PRO A 416 -1.22 16.91 5.41
CA PRO A 416 -2.31 16.31 6.17
C PRO A 416 -2.28 16.58 7.68
N LYS A 417 -1.09 16.65 8.29
CA LYS A 417 -0.94 16.99 9.72
C LYS A 417 -1.42 18.41 10.03
N GLY A 418 -1.15 19.37 9.15
CA GLY A 418 -1.58 20.75 9.29
C GLY A 418 -3.03 20.98 8.83
N ASP A 419 -3.40 20.42 7.67
CA ASP A 419 -4.72 20.56 7.06
C ASP A 419 -5.84 20.01 7.97
N VAL A 420 -5.58 18.89 8.65
CA VAL A 420 -6.50 18.34 9.64
C VAL A 420 -6.51 19.19 10.91
N GLY A 421 -5.35 19.57 11.42
CA GLY A 421 -5.19 20.24 12.71
C GLY A 421 -5.07 19.25 13.88
N GLU A 422 -5.38 19.70 15.10
CA GLU A 422 -5.21 18.89 16.32
C GLU A 422 -6.08 17.63 16.37
N THR A 423 -7.30 17.72 15.83
CA THR A 423 -8.23 16.59 15.77
C THR A 423 -8.98 16.57 14.45
N THR A 424 -9.36 15.38 14.00
CA THR A 424 -10.17 15.21 12.78
C THR A 424 -11.60 15.77 12.89
N GLY A 425 -12.04 16.18 14.09
CA GLY A 425 -13.44 16.53 14.37
C GLY A 425 -14.43 15.35 14.31
N TRP A 426 -13.97 14.12 14.03
CA TRP A 426 -14.81 12.94 13.98
C TRP A 426 -15.07 12.38 15.39
N SER A 427 -16.34 12.09 15.67
CA SER A 427 -16.76 11.30 16.83
C SER A 427 -17.89 10.34 16.44
N ALA A 428 -17.95 9.19 17.09
CA ALA A 428 -18.96 8.18 16.81
C ALA A 428 -20.36 8.75 17.07
N GLY A 429 -21.19 8.87 16.03
CA GLY A 429 -22.57 9.35 16.12
C GLY A 429 -22.75 10.87 16.02
N SER A 430 -21.69 11.66 15.83
CA SER A 430 -21.82 13.08 15.51
C SER A 430 -22.06 13.31 14.02
N GLU A 431 -23.09 14.07 13.69
CA GLU A 431 -23.36 14.57 12.33
C GLU A 431 -22.56 15.85 12.00
N GLY A 432 -21.67 16.27 12.90
CA GLY A 432 -20.84 17.47 12.73
C GLY A 432 -19.86 17.38 11.56
N GLY A 433 -19.40 18.55 11.10
CA GLY A 433 -18.32 18.65 10.12
C GLY A 433 -17.06 17.95 10.62
N ASN A 434 -16.43 17.17 9.75
CA ASN A 434 -15.18 16.46 10.03
C ASN A 434 -14.18 16.69 8.89
N ARG A 435 -12.91 16.41 9.20
CA ARG A 435 -11.77 16.62 8.30
C ARG A 435 -11.15 15.29 7.84
N LEU A 436 -11.94 14.21 7.81
CA LEU A 436 -11.43 12.89 7.47
C LEU A 436 -10.90 12.82 6.03
N HIS A 437 -11.47 13.59 5.10
CA HIS A 437 -10.98 13.68 3.73
C HIS A 437 -9.59 14.32 3.65
N LEU A 438 -9.18 15.14 4.62
CA LEU A 438 -7.86 15.80 4.67
C LEU A 438 -6.76 14.91 5.27
N THR A 439 -7.11 13.76 5.84
CA THR A 439 -6.13 12.80 6.35
C THR A 439 -5.27 12.25 5.20
N ALA A 440 -4.03 11.81 5.48
CA ALA A 440 -3.15 11.27 4.45
C ALA A 440 -3.78 10.07 3.69
N VAL A 441 -4.42 9.15 4.43
CA VAL A 441 -5.19 8.04 3.84
C VAL A 441 -6.39 8.57 3.04
N GLY A 442 -7.08 9.58 3.55
CA GLY A 442 -8.25 10.15 2.89
C GLY A 442 -7.94 10.81 1.54
N GLN A 443 -6.92 11.67 1.50
CA GLN A 443 -6.43 12.31 0.28
C GLN A 443 -5.94 11.27 -0.73
N MET A 444 -5.06 10.35 -0.28
CA MET A 444 -4.49 9.34 -1.16
C MET A 444 -5.53 8.36 -1.70
N LEU A 445 -6.54 7.99 -0.89
CA LEU A 445 -7.65 7.14 -1.33
C LEU A 445 -8.44 7.79 -2.46
N ALA A 446 -8.92 9.03 -2.24
CA ALA A 446 -9.74 9.70 -3.24
C ALA A 446 -8.93 10.05 -4.51
N PHE A 447 -7.65 10.43 -4.37
CA PHE A 447 -6.73 10.57 -5.48
C PHE A 447 -6.51 9.27 -6.27
N THR A 448 -6.30 8.14 -5.56
CA THR A 448 -6.14 6.83 -6.19
C THR A 448 -7.39 6.43 -6.97
N LEU A 449 -8.58 6.55 -6.35
CA LEU A 449 -9.86 6.26 -7.00
C LEU A 449 -10.11 7.15 -8.23
N GLN A 450 -9.67 8.41 -8.19
CA GLN A 450 -9.71 9.30 -9.33
C GLN A 450 -8.77 8.83 -10.46
N ALA A 451 -7.53 8.48 -10.14
CA ALA A 451 -6.55 8.00 -11.11
C ALA A 451 -7.01 6.71 -11.80
N LEU A 452 -7.59 5.77 -11.04
CA LEU A 452 -8.11 4.49 -11.56
C LEU A 452 -9.20 4.63 -12.62
N LYS A 453 -9.92 5.76 -12.64
CA LYS A 453 -10.95 6.03 -13.67
C LYS A 453 -10.35 6.39 -15.03
N THR A 454 -9.06 6.69 -15.08
CA THR A 454 -8.38 7.22 -16.26
C THR A 454 -7.41 6.15 -16.81
N PRO A 455 -7.65 5.63 -18.03
CA PRO A 455 -6.73 4.66 -18.61
C PRO A 455 -5.39 5.33 -18.97
N PRO A 456 -4.28 4.57 -19.02
CA PRO A 456 -3.02 5.06 -19.56
C PRO A 456 -3.17 5.56 -21.00
N ARG A 457 -2.42 6.59 -21.33
CA ARG A 457 -2.32 7.19 -22.66
C ARG A 457 -1.58 6.26 -23.61
N SER A 458 -1.93 6.39 -24.89
CA SER A 458 -1.41 5.60 -26.00
C SER A 458 0.10 5.78 -26.18
N GLN A 459 0.75 4.79 -26.79
CA GLN A 459 2.15 4.87 -27.21
C GLN A 459 2.40 6.08 -28.10
N ARG A 460 1.46 6.36 -29.00
CA ARG A 460 1.51 7.55 -29.87
C ARG A 460 1.56 8.86 -29.09
N TRP A 461 0.71 9.05 -28.08
CA TRP A 461 0.71 10.26 -27.27
C TRP A 461 2.06 10.44 -26.55
N ARG A 462 2.65 9.35 -26.06
CA ARG A 462 3.95 9.38 -25.36
C ARG A 462 5.09 9.78 -26.28
N ALA A 463 5.10 9.23 -27.50
CA ALA A 463 6.07 9.61 -28.53
C ALA A 463 5.95 11.10 -28.89
N GLU A 464 4.73 11.56 -29.19
CA GLU A 464 4.46 12.98 -29.50
C GLU A 464 4.83 13.91 -28.33
N ALA A 465 4.57 13.50 -27.09
CA ALA A 465 4.97 14.26 -25.91
C ALA A 465 6.51 14.32 -25.76
N ALA A 466 7.20 13.20 -25.95
CA ALA A 466 8.66 13.16 -25.87
C ALA A 466 9.35 14.01 -26.95
N GLU A 467 8.73 14.16 -28.13
CA GLU A 467 9.22 15.05 -29.20
C GLU A 467 9.00 16.54 -28.91
N GLN A 468 7.92 16.87 -28.19
CA GLN A 468 7.57 18.26 -27.87
C GLN A 468 8.32 18.83 -26.66
N LEU A 469 8.62 17.97 -25.69
CA LEU A 469 9.18 18.38 -24.40
C LEU A 469 10.71 18.52 -24.47
N ARG A 470 11.23 19.51 -23.75
CA ARG A 470 12.68 19.71 -23.60
C ARG A 470 13.23 18.86 -22.45
N SER A 471 14.54 18.67 -22.45
CA SER A 471 15.23 18.06 -21.32
C SER A 471 15.58 19.09 -20.25
N TRP A 472 15.72 18.64 -19.01
CA TRP A 472 16.27 19.42 -17.91
C TRP A 472 17.80 19.42 -17.97
N GLU A 473 18.40 20.59 -18.21
CA GLU A 473 19.83 20.72 -18.51
C GLU A 473 20.70 21.05 -17.29
N VAL A 474 20.13 21.59 -16.21
CA VAL A 474 20.91 22.00 -15.03
C VAL A 474 21.46 20.79 -14.28
N VAL A 475 22.75 20.83 -13.96
CA VAL A 475 23.46 19.79 -13.20
C VAL A 475 23.36 20.10 -11.71
N TYR A 476 22.97 19.09 -10.94
CA TYR A 476 22.60 19.23 -9.54
C TYR A 476 23.73 19.68 -8.59
N ASP A 477 25.00 19.45 -8.94
CA ASP A 477 26.13 19.95 -8.14
C ASP A 477 26.12 21.49 -8.04
N GLU A 478 25.51 22.17 -9.02
CA GLU A 478 25.26 23.62 -8.99
C GLU A 478 24.06 24.02 -8.10
N LEU A 479 23.15 23.08 -7.81
CA LEU A 479 21.91 23.32 -7.04
C LEU A 479 22.10 23.25 -5.51
N LEU A 480 22.93 22.32 -5.00
CA LEU A 480 23.18 22.22 -3.55
C LEU A 480 24.26 23.13 -3.02
N ASP A 481 25.35 23.31 -3.77
CA ASP A 481 26.43 24.20 -3.35
C ASP A 481 25.93 25.65 -3.22
N ALA A 482 24.75 25.95 -3.78
CA ALA A 482 24.05 27.21 -3.70
C ALA A 482 23.08 27.38 -2.50
N ILE A 483 22.65 26.34 -1.77
CA ILE A 483 21.73 26.53 -0.62
C ILE A 483 22.50 26.30 0.69
N PRO A 484 22.80 27.34 1.50
CA PRO A 484 23.57 27.16 2.71
C PRO A 484 22.83 26.26 3.72
N GLU A 485 23.56 25.29 4.30
CA GLU A 485 23.04 24.40 5.35
C GLU A 485 22.59 25.26 6.56
N GLY A 486 21.30 25.19 6.92
CA GLY A 486 20.71 25.86 8.09
C GLY A 486 19.87 27.11 7.82
N THR A 487 19.61 27.49 6.56
CA THR A 487 19.04 28.81 6.23
C THR A 487 17.51 28.94 6.38
N THR A 488 16.76 27.85 6.59
CA THR A 488 15.31 27.95 6.87
C THR A 488 14.86 26.84 7.81
N GLN A 489 14.54 27.21 9.05
CA GLN A 489 14.08 26.32 10.13
C GLN A 489 12.55 26.24 10.27
N SER A 490 11.76 27.00 9.50
CA SER A 490 10.31 26.94 9.70
C SER A 490 9.73 25.70 9.01
N SER A 491 9.60 24.63 9.78
CA SER A 491 8.65 23.53 9.55
C SER A 491 7.23 23.91 9.99
N GLU A 492 6.99 25.19 10.32
CA GLU A 492 5.68 25.66 10.73
C GLU A 492 4.71 25.58 9.56
N TYR A 493 3.54 25.02 9.84
CA TYR A 493 2.50 24.85 8.85
C TYR A 493 1.97 26.21 8.37
N GLN A 494 1.91 26.40 7.05
CA GLN A 494 1.29 27.56 6.44
C GLN A 494 -0.02 27.12 5.77
N PRO A 495 -1.18 27.57 6.27
CA PRO A 495 -2.44 27.21 5.66
C PRO A 495 -2.56 27.83 4.24
N PRO A 496 -3.25 27.15 3.30
CA PRO A 496 -3.52 27.71 1.98
C PRO A 496 -4.27 29.05 2.05
N GLU A 497 -4.05 29.92 1.06
CA GLU A 497 -4.76 31.21 0.96
C GLU A 497 -6.29 31.02 0.79
N ASP A 498 -6.70 29.98 0.06
CA ASP A 498 -8.09 29.55 -0.03
C ASP A 498 -8.34 28.37 0.90
N ASP A 499 -9.01 28.65 2.03
CA ASP A 499 -9.34 27.65 3.05
C ASP A 499 -10.70 26.96 2.82
N SER A 500 -11.35 27.21 1.68
CA SER A 500 -12.65 26.59 1.35
C SER A 500 -12.57 25.07 1.41
N PHE A 501 -11.48 24.47 0.92
CA PHE A 501 -11.23 23.03 0.97
C PHE A 501 -11.12 22.48 2.39
N LEU A 502 -10.49 23.24 3.30
CA LEU A 502 -10.30 22.86 4.69
C LEU A 502 -11.62 22.87 5.48
N ARG A 503 -12.57 23.70 5.05
CA ARG A 503 -13.89 23.85 5.66
C ARG A 503 -14.93 22.84 5.15
N MET A 504 -14.63 22.10 4.07
CA MET A 504 -15.55 21.09 3.55
C MET A 504 -15.61 19.85 4.47
N SER A 505 -16.69 19.07 4.37
CA SER A 505 -16.82 17.80 5.10
C SER A 505 -17.59 16.77 4.26
N PRO A 506 -17.00 16.24 3.18
CA PRO A 506 -17.68 15.31 2.27
C PRO A 506 -17.85 13.90 2.86
N VAL A 507 -17.14 13.55 3.96
CA VAL A 507 -17.25 12.25 4.63
C VAL A 507 -18.39 12.27 5.64
N GLN A 508 -19.63 12.10 5.17
CA GLN A 508 -20.82 12.08 6.03
C GLN A 508 -21.64 10.80 5.86
N LEU A 509 -21.91 10.09 6.96
CA LEU A 509 -22.78 8.92 6.98
C LEU A 509 -24.26 9.38 7.03
N ARG A 510 -24.80 9.83 5.89
CA ARG A 510 -26.20 10.27 5.66
C ARG A 510 -26.87 11.09 6.79
N GLY A 511 -26.94 12.40 6.56
CA GLY A 511 -27.90 13.32 7.18
C GLY A 511 -27.85 14.69 6.50
N GLY A 512 -28.80 14.97 5.59
CA GLY A 512 -29.03 16.33 5.06
C GLY A 512 -28.57 16.59 3.62
N ARG A 513 -29.52 16.64 2.68
CA ARG A 513 -29.35 17.39 1.43
C ARG A 513 -29.10 18.86 1.77
N THR A 514 -27.86 19.33 1.72
CA THR A 514 -27.59 20.76 1.63
C THR A 514 -28.09 21.25 0.27
N LYS A 515 -29.24 21.94 0.30
CA LYS A 515 -29.66 22.79 -0.82
C LYS A 515 -28.50 23.73 -1.13
N GLN A 516 -28.15 23.83 -2.40
CA GLN A 516 -27.27 24.85 -2.95
C GLN A 516 -27.70 26.22 -2.39
N SER A 517 -26.90 26.80 -1.50
CA SER A 517 -27.04 28.19 -1.12
C SER A 517 -26.03 29.00 -1.93
N SER A 518 -26.55 29.92 -2.73
CA SER A 518 -25.77 30.92 -3.45
C SER A 518 -25.24 31.97 -2.47
N PRO A 519 -24.11 32.64 -2.77
CA PRO A 519 -23.50 33.60 -1.85
C PRO A 519 -24.17 34.97 -1.98
N SER A 520 -24.71 35.51 -0.89
CA SER A 520 -25.04 36.94 -0.80
C SER A 520 -24.98 37.45 0.64
N CYS A 521 -23.86 38.11 0.91
CA CYS A 521 -23.70 39.35 1.68
C CYS A 521 -24.09 39.46 3.17
N ARG A 522 -23.02 39.76 3.94
CA ARG A 522 -22.85 40.85 4.92
C ARG A 522 -23.39 40.70 6.35
N ARG A 523 -22.45 40.36 7.23
CA ARG A 523 -22.08 41.02 8.50
C ARG A 523 -23.01 42.15 8.98
N ALA A 524 -23.60 41.97 10.16
CA ALA A 524 -23.86 43.03 11.11
C ALA A 524 -23.69 42.49 12.54
N GLU A 525 -22.82 43.16 13.27
CA GLU A 525 -22.56 43.03 14.70
C GLU A 525 -23.77 43.53 15.51
N GLN A 526 -24.02 42.95 16.69
CA GLN A 526 -24.08 43.66 17.99
C GLN A 526 -24.92 42.94 19.07
N ARG A 527 -24.25 42.75 20.22
CA ARG A 527 -24.69 42.96 21.62
C ARG A 527 -25.75 42.05 22.27
N HIS A 528 -25.31 41.53 23.44
CA HIS A 528 -26.02 41.22 24.67
C HIS A 528 -27.46 41.74 24.79
N GLU A 529 -28.39 40.89 25.27
CA GLU A 529 -28.80 40.85 26.69
C GLU A 529 -29.74 39.66 26.99
N THR A 530 -29.77 39.34 28.27
CA THR A 530 -30.45 38.29 29.03
C THR A 530 -31.98 38.45 29.10
N SER A 531 -32.74 37.34 29.17
CA SER A 531 -33.76 37.09 30.21
C SER A 531 -34.51 35.76 29.98
N ASP A 532 -34.74 35.04 31.07
CA ASP A 532 -35.57 33.85 31.24
C ASP A 532 -37.05 34.06 30.88
N ASP A 533 -37.73 33.00 30.44
CA ASP A 533 -38.83 32.30 31.15
C ASP A 533 -39.65 31.40 30.19
N GLU A 534 -39.77 30.12 30.56
CA GLU A 534 -40.80 29.15 30.15
C GLU A 534 -42.12 29.42 30.94
N PRO A 535 -43.27 28.68 30.83
CA PRO A 535 -43.70 27.62 29.89
C PRO A 535 -45.19 27.75 29.41
N GLU A 536 -45.69 26.69 28.76
CA GLU A 536 -47.06 26.12 28.81
C GLU A 536 -48.13 26.39 27.71
N SER A 537 -48.55 25.27 27.11
CA SER A 537 -49.94 24.83 26.84
C SER A 537 -50.67 25.19 25.51
N GLU A 538 -50.90 24.13 24.72
CA GLU A 538 -52.03 23.83 23.79
C GLU A 538 -53.43 24.05 24.45
N PRO A 539 -54.63 23.98 23.79
CA PRO A 539 -54.99 23.45 22.45
C PRO A 539 -56.09 24.21 21.62
N ASP A 540 -56.10 23.98 20.29
CA ASP A 540 -57.23 23.84 19.31
C ASP A 540 -58.38 24.92 19.22
N PRO A 541 -59.41 24.79 18.34
CA PRO A 541 -59.52 24.56 16.89
C PRO A 541 -60.21 25.76 16.16
N ASP A 542 -60.42 25.60 14.85
CA ASP A 542 -61.70 25.86 14.14
C ASP A 542 -61.74 26.79 12.89
N THR A 543 -62.01 26.10 11.75
CA THR A 543 -62.90 26.46 10.61
C THR A 543 -62.36 27.32 9.41
N PRO A 544 -63.00 27.27 8.20
CA PRO A 544 -62.47 26.57 7.02
C PRO A 544 -62.64 27.32 5.65
N SER A 545 -62.36 26.61 4.55
CA SER A 545 -62.90 26.81 3.17
C SER A 545 -62.20 27.78 2.20
N ARG A 546 -61.73 27.27 1.05
CA ARG A 546 -62.38 27.52 -0.27
C ARG A 546 -61.84 26.63 -1.41
N HIS A 547 -62.79 26.10 -2.18
CA HIS A 547 -62.69 25.31 -3.42
C HIS A 547 -62.33 26.13 -4.67
N GLN A 548 -62.06 25.39 -5.77
CA GLN A 548 -62.21 25.68 -7.22
C GLN A 548 -60.89 25.94 -7.99
N SER A 549 -60.55 25.37 -9.17
CA SER A 549 -61.20 24.43 -10.11
C SER A 549 -60.16 23.94 -11.15
N LEU A 550 -60.33 22.73 -11.68
CA LEU A 550 -59.75 22.24 -12.94
C LEU A 550 -60.52 22.78 -14.16
N PRO A 551 -59.97 22.64 -15.40
CA PRO A 551 -60.62 21.67 -16.28
C PRO A 551 -59.69 20.80 -17.15
N GLN A 552 -60.23 19.61 -17.45
CA GLN A 552 -59.74 18.55 -18.33
C GLN A 552 -59.74 18.94 -19.83
N ARG A 553 -58.88 18.26 -20.61
CA ARG A 553 -59.30 17.72 -21.91
C ARG A 553 -58.60 16.39 -22.21
N PHE A 554 -59.40 15.35 -22.34
CA PHE A 554 -59.03 14.00 -22.82
C PHE A 554 -59.02 13.95 -24.35
N SER A 555 -58.25 13.03 -24.91
CA SER A 555 -58.67 12.19 -26.06
C SER A 555 -57.77 10.95 -26.16
N ARG A 556 -58.40 9.77 -26.19
CA ARG A 556 -57.81 8.44 -26.39
C ARG A 556 -58.58 7.77 -27.52
N THR A 557 -57.88 7.16 -28.48
CA THR A 557 -58.49 6.15 -29.37
C THR A 557 -57.45 5.12 -29.83
N GLN A 558 -57.94 3.91 -30.10
CA GLN A 558 -57.23 2.63 -30.09
C GLN A 558 -56.71 2.16 -31.48
N LYS A 559 -55.68 1.30 -31.41
CA LYS A 559 -55.33 0.09 -32.21
C LYS A 559 -55.84 -0.10 -33.65
N THR A 560 -54.89 -0.38 -34.55
CA THR A 560 -54.92 -1.49 -35.53
C THR A 560 -53.49 -1.98 -35.82
N GLY A 561 -53.32 -3.26 -36.14
CA GLY A 561 -52.01 -3.93 -36.29
C GLY A 561 -51.50 -4.14 -37.73
N ALA A 562 -50.41 -4.91 -37.78
CA ALA A 562 -49.70 -5.53 -38.92
C ALA A 562 -48.58 -4.72 -39.63
N GLY A 563 -47.43 -5.38 -39.81
CA GLY A 563 -46.48 -5.08 -40.88
C GLY A 563 -45.00 -4.97 -40.48
N SER A 564 -44.25 -6.07 -40.57
CA SER A 564 -42.79 -6.10 -40.55
C SER A 564 -42.16 -5.25 -41.66
N SER A 565 -41.21 -4.39 -41.31
CA SER A 565 -40.16 -3.96 -42.25
C SER A 565 -38.85 -3.69 -41.52
N SER A 566 -37.86 -4.48 -41.88
CA SER A 566 -36.46 -4.43 -41.49
C SER A 566 -35.82 -3.06 -41.70
N GLY A 567 -35.32 -2.45 -40.62
CA GLY A 567 -34.47 -1.27 -40.66
C GLY A 567 -33.21 -1.50 -39.83
N HIS A 568 -32.16 -2.02 -40.46
CA HIS A 568 -30.82 -2.12 -39.88
C HIS A 568 -30.28 -0.73 -39.52
N ARG A 569 -30.22 -0.39 -38.23
CA ARG A 569 -29.33 0.67 -37.73
C ARG A 569 -28.17 0.03 -36.98
N ARG A 570 -27.03 -0.06 -37.67
CA ARG A 570 -25.72 -0.42 -37.12
C ARG A 570 -25.32 0.59 -36.04
N GLY A 571 -25.52 0.24 -34.78
CA GLY A 571 -24.81 0.85 -33.66
C GLY A 571 -23.40 0.29 -33.58
N ARG A 572 -22.40 1.13 -33.84
CA ARG A 572 -20.98 0.85 -33.59
C ARG A 572 -20.78 0.56 -32.09
N ARG A 573 -20.70 -0.73 -31.72
CA ARG A 573 -20.07 -1.17 -30.47
C ARG A 573 -18.56 -1.25 -30.69
N ARG A 574 -17.84 -0.16 -30.42
CA ARG A 574 -16.40 -0.21 -30.12
C ARG A 574 -16.28 -0.68 -28.67
N GLY A 575 -15.53 -1.76 -28.42
CA GLY A 575 -15.14 -2.15 -27.05
C GLY A 575 -15.23 -3.64 -26.68
N GLN A 576 -15.53 -4.56 -27.60
CA GLN A 576 -15.57 -6.02 -27.27
C GLN A 576 -14.86 -6.92 -28.29
N GLY A 577 -14.00 -6.35 -29.15
CA GLY A 577 -13.43 -7.07 -30.30
C GLY A 577 -12.00 -7.61 -30.16
N ALA A 578 -11.28 -7.27 -29.08
CA ALA A 578 -9.86 -7.58 -28.95
C ALA A 578 -9.57 -8.88 -28.17
N GLU A 579 -10.53 -9.41 -27.41
CA GLU A 579 -10.27 -10.48 -26.43
C GLU A 579 -10.43 -11.91 -26.97
N ASP A 580 -10.92 -12.12 -28.20
CA ASP A 580 -11.45 -13.44 -28.60
C ASP A 580 -10.79 -14.08 -29.84
N ARG A 581 -9.49 -13.86 -30.07
CA ARG A 581 -8.77 -14.52 -31.18
C ARG A 581 -7.54 -15.28 -30.71
N GLN A 582 -7.64 -16.60 -30.86
CA GLN A 582 -6.60 -17.58 -30.55
C GLN A 582 -5.37 -17.41 -31.46
N TYR A 583 -4.20 -17.81 -30.96
CA TYR A 583 -2.95 -17.83 -31.72
C TYR A 583 -3.05 -18.72 -32.96
N CYS A 584 -2.31 -18.39 -34.01
CA CYS A 584 -2.16 -19.27 -35.17
C CYS A 584 -1.42 -20.55 -34.78
N THR A 585 -1.80 -21.65 -35.44
CA THR A 585 -1.23 -22.97 -35.16
C THR A 585 0.23 -23.06 -35.58
N GLN A 586 0.97 -23.96 -34.93
CA GLN A 586 2.39 -24.25 -35.23
C GLN A 586 2.56 -24.65 -36.70
N GLY A 587 1.69 -25.55 -37.18
CA GLY A 587 1.70 -25.99 -38.57
C GLY A 587 1.44 -24.85 -39.56
N CYS A 588 0.53 -23.94 -39.25
CA CYS A 588 0.21 -22.79 -40.10
C CYS A 588 1.40 -21.82 -40.22
N LEU A 589 2.04 -21.49 -39.10
CA LEU A 589 3.16 -20.55 -39.10
C LEU A 589 4.43 -21.17 -39.71
N ARG A 590 4.63 -22.48 -39.56
CA ARG A 590 5.67 -23.20 -40.30
C ARG A 590 5.41 -23.18 -41.81
N GLY A 591 4.15 -23.38 -42.23
CA GLY A 591 3.72 -23.22 -43.61
C GLY A 591 4.04 -21.83 -44.17
N LEU A 592 3.78 -20.76 -43.41
CA LEU A 592 4.17 -19.40 -43.80
C LEU A 592 5.70 -19.24 -43.92
N ALA A 593 6.46 -19.78 -42.97
CA ALA A 593 7.91 -19.63 -42.92
C ALA A 593 8.63 -20.38 -44.07
N ASP A 594 8.14 -21.58 -44.41
CA ASP A 594 8.75 -22.46 -45.42
C ASP A 594 8.11 -22.33 -46.82
N GLY A 595 7.06 -21.51 -46.98
CA GLY A 595 6.30 -21.40 -48.24
C GLY A 595 5.41 -22.63 -48.51
N GLY A 596 4.97 -23.31 -47.45
CA GLY A 596 4.13 -24.50 -47.49
C GLY A 596 2.62 -24.24 -47.57
N VAL A 597 1.85 -25.30 -47.30
CA VAL A 597 0.37 -25.25 -47.29
C VAL A 597 -0.17 -24.67 -46.00
N LEU A 598 -1.38 -24.09 -46.09
CA LEU A 598 -2.13 -23.63 -44.92
C LEU A 598 -2.59 -24.81 -44.05
N ASP A 599 -2.40 -24.69 -42.74
CA ASP A 599 -3.06 -25.58 -41.80
C ASP A 599 -4.53 -25.17 -41.63
N ARG A 600 -5.44 -26.04 -42.09
CA ARG A 600 -6.89 -25.84 -42.04
C ARG A 600 -7.47 -25.88 -40.63
N ARG A 601 -6.71 -26.39 -39.65
CA ARG A 601 -7.10 -26.35 -38.23
C ARG A 601 -6.80 -25.01 -37.56
N CYS A 602 -6.04 -24.13 -38.22
CA CYS A 602 -5.75 -22.81 -37.68
C CYS A 602 -7.05 -22.01 -37.49
N PRO A 603 -7.30 -21.44 -36.30
CA PRO A 603 -8.51 -20.65 -36.05
C PRO A 603 -8.63 -19.42 -36.96
N ASN A 604 -7.49 -18.95 -37.50
CA ASN A 604 -7.40 -17.79 -38.37
C ASN A 604 -7.24 -18.14 -39.86
N ALA A 605 -7.29 -19.43 -40.24
CA ALA A 605 -6.96 -19.92 -41.60
C ALA A 605 -7.67 -19.15 -42.73
N ARG A 606 -8.95 -18.82 -42.54
CA ARG A 606 -9.79 -18.12 -43.54
C ARG A 606 -9.28 -16.72 -43.92
N GLN A 607 -8.47 -16.09 -43.07
CA GLN A 607 -7.91 -14.77 -43.33
C GLN A 607 -6.52 -14.83 -43.97
N HIS A 608 -5.88 -16.00 -43.95
CA HIS A 608 -4.53 -16.19 -44.50
C HIS A 608 -4.55 -16.56 -45.99
N GLY A 609 -5.60 -17.25 -46.44
CA GLY A 609 -5.74 -17.75 -47.80
C GLY A 609 -6.72 -18.93 -47.89
N ASP A 610 -6.68 -19.65 -49.02
CA ASP A 610 -7.52 -20.84 -49.26
C ASP A 610 -6.72 -22.13 -49.11
N ARG A 611 -5.85 -22.43 -50.09
CA ARG A 611 -4.97 -23.61 -50.07
C ARG A 611 -3.53 -23.29 -49.64
N TYR A 612 -3.06 -22.10 -50.01
CA TYR A 612 -1.73 -21.57 -49.70
C TYR A 612 -1.86 -20.20 -49.06
N HIS A 613 -0.84 -19.79 -48.31
CA HIS A 613 -0.75 -18.46 -47.74
C HIS A 613 -0.72 -17.40 -48.85
N GLN A 614 -1.45 -16.30 -48.67
CA GLN A 614 -1.45 -15.15 -49.60
C GLN A 614 -0.14 -14.35 -49.57
N ILE A 615 0.59 -14.46 -48.46
CA ILE A 615 1.86 -13.79 -48.24
C ILE A 615 2.92 -14.82 -47.84
N ASP A 616 4.17 -14.49 -48.12
CA ASP A 616 5.33 -15.23 -47.62
C ASP A 616 5.87 -14.62 -46.31
N ARG A 617 6.93 -15.23 -45.78
CA ARG A 617 7.63 -14.76 -44.57
C ARG A 617 8.14 -13.32 -44.69
N SER A 618 8.65 -12.92 -45.86
CA SER A 618 9.22 -11.58 -46.05
C SER A 618 8.11 -10.53 -46.04
N ALA A 619 7.05 -10.76 -46.81
CA ALA A 619 5.87 -9.91 -46.84
C ALA A 619 5.19 -9.79 -45.48
N PHE A 620 5.17 -10.87 -44.69
CA PHE A 620 4.69 -10.82 -43.30
C PHE A 620 5.48 -9.81 -42.45
N LEU A 621 6.82 -9.87 -42.47
CA LEU A 621 7.68 -8.97 -41.70
C LEU A 621 7.54 -7.51 -42.16
N ASP A 622 7.49 -7.27 -43.48
CA ASP A 622 7.32 -5.93 -44.05
C ASP A 622 5.98 -5.31 -43.65
N LEU A 623 4.90 -6.09 -43.73
CA LEU A 623 3.57 -5.63 -43.32
C LEU A 623 3.50 -5.41 -41.82
N MET A 624 4.16 -6.25 -41.01
CA MET A 624 4.22 -6.04 -39.56
C MET A 624 4.98 -4.79 -39.18
N ARG A 625 6.14 -4.55 -39.81
CA ARG A 625 6.92 -3.33 -39.58
C ARG A 625 6.11 -2.08 -39.89
N ARG A 626 5.42 -2.04 -41.03
CA ARG A 626 4.56 -0.90 -41.41
C ARG A 626 3.38 -0.72 -40.44
N GLN A 627 2.74 -1.81 -40.02
CA GLN A 627 1.62 -1.74 -39.08
C GLN A 627 2.08 -1.19 -37.72
N LEU A 628 3.20 -1.69 -37.20
CA LEU A 628 3.72 -1.28 -35.89
C LEU A 628 4.34 0.13 -35.92
N ALA A 629 4.77 0.62 -37.08
CA ALA A 629 5.18 2.02 -37.23
C ALA A 629 3.99 3.00 -37.16
N ASP A 630 2.82 2.57 -37.66
CA ASP A 630 1.58 3.38 -37.65
C ASP A 630 0.85 3.34 -36.29
N ASP A 631 0.74 2.15 -35.68
CA ASP A 631 -0.05 1.92 -34.47
C ASP A 631 0.55 0.79 -33.62
N LEU A 632 1.10 1.15 -32.45
CA LEU A 632 1.64 0.22 -31.45
C LEU A 632 0.61 -0.20 -30.40
N ASP A 633 -0.55 0.46 -30.34
CA ASP A 633 -1.54 0.29 -29.27
C ASP A 633 -2.60 -0.76 -29.65
N THR A 634 -2.97 -0.84 -30.92
CA THR A 634 -3.96 -1.82 -31.39
C THR A 634 -3.28 -3.09 -31.90
N ASP A 635 -3.88 -4.25 -31.60
CA ASP A 635 -3.40 -5.56 -32.09
C ASP A 635 -1.98 -5.93 -31.61
N CYS A 636 -1.40 -5.19 -30.67
CA CYS A 636 -0.10 -5.45 -30.04
C CYS A 636 -0.25 -5.25 -28.52
N SER A 637 -0.17 -6.33 -27.73
CA SER A 637 -0.37 -6.23 -26.27
C SER A 637 0.61 -7.11 -25.51
N PRO A 638 1.21 -6.65 -24.40
CA PRO A 638 2.03 -7.49 -23.54
C PRO A 638 1.17 -8.61 -22.92
N VAL A 639 1.75 -9.80 -22.80
CA VAL A 639 1.08 -11.02 -22.31
C VAL A 639 1.61 -11.43 -20.95
N SER A 640 2.89 -11.22 -20.71
CA SER A 640 3.57 -11.62 -19.48
C SER A 640 4.25 -10.43 -18.82
N LEU A 641 4.54 -10.61 -17.53
CA LEU A 641 5.54 -9.81 -16.84
C LEU A 641 6.88 -9.87 -17.59
N PRO A 642 7.74 -8.85 -17.44
CA PRO A 642 9.03 -8.79 -18.13
C PRO A 642 9.93 -9.94 -17.67
N GLY A 643 10.57 -10.61 -18.63
CA GLY A 643 11.67 -11.55 -18.39
C GLY A 643 12.99 -10.82 -18.13
N ALA A 644 14.10 -11.56 -18.08
CA ALA A 644 15.42 -10.96 -17.85
C ALA A 644 15.83 -10.01 -18.99
N CYS A 645 15.65 -10.42 -20.25
CA CYS A 645 16.10 -9.66 -21.42
C CYS A 645 14.96 -9.14 -22.31
N GLY A 646 13.69 -9.28 -21.96
CA GLY A 646 12.60 -8.77 -22.80
C GLY A 646 11.20 -9.07 -22.31
N VAL A 647 10.21 -8.59 -23.06
CA VAL A 647 8.78 -8.70 -22.78
C VAL A 647 8.10 -9.50 -23.88
N LEU A 648 7.17 -10.39 -23.52
CA LEU A 648 6.39 -11.17 -24.48
C LEU A 648 5.11 -10.43 -24.86
N PHE A 649 4.87 -10.30 -26.15
CA PHE A 649 3.69 -9.68 -26.77
C PHE A 649 2.86 -10.70 -27.52
N ARG A 650 1.56 -10.44 -27.57
CA ARG A 650 0.64 -10.99 -28.56
C ARG A 650 0.49 -9.95 -29.66
N VAL A 651 0.82 -10.31 -30.88
CA VAL A 651 0.76 -9.40 -32.04
C VAL A 651 -0.13 -10.00 -33.12
N ARG A 652 -1.00 -9.18 -33.71
CA ARG A 652 -1.86 -9.58 -34.82
C ARG A 652 -1.59 -8.73 -36.05
N LEU A 653 -1.29 -9.37 -37.18
CA LEU A 653 -1.27 -8.73 -38.49
C LEU A 653 -2.70 -8.51 -38.98
N ARG A 654 -3.16 -7.26 -38.98
CA ARG A 654 -4.56 -6.90 -39.25
C ARG A 654 -5.01 -7.28 -40.65
N SER A 655 -4.14 -7.09 -41.65
CA SER A 655 -4.46 -7.31 -43.06
C SER A 655 -4.73 -8.77 -43.41
N HIS A 656 -3.99 -9.71 -42.82
CA HIS A 656 -4.07 -11.15 -43.16
C HIS A 656 -4.41 -12.05 -41.96
N GLY A 657 -4.69 -11.45 -40.81
CA GLY A 657 -5.23 -12.11 -39.64
C GLY A 657 -4.30 -13.04 -38.86
N TYR A 658 -3.00 -13.06 -39.15
CA TYR A 658 -2.02 -13.84 -38.39
C TYR A 658 -1.91 -13.32 -36.96
N VAL A 659 -1.96 -14.22 -35.98
CA VAL A 659 -1.81 -13.92 -34.54
C VAL A 659 -0.63 -14.72 -34.02
N VAL A 660 0.41 -14.03 -33.57
CA VAL A 660 1.71 -14.60 -33.20
C VAL A 660 2.17 -14.11 -31.83
N ALA A 661 3.14 -14.79 -31.25
CA ALA A 661 3.87 -14.30 -30.09
C ALA A 661 5.07 -13.47 -30.57
N ALA A 662 5.46 -12.45 -29.82
CA ALA A 662 6.66 -11.67 -30.14
C ALA A 662 7.45 -11.34 -28.87
N LYS A 663 8.76 -11.63 -28.86
CA LYS A 663 9.67 -11.21 -27.79
C LYS A 663 10.25 -9.86 -28.18
N CYS A 664 10.06 -8.84 -27.35
CA CYS A 664 10.56 -7.49 -27.61
C CYS A 664 11.53 -7.04 -26.52
N THR A 665 12.59 -6.34 -26.90
CA THR A 665 13.74 -6.07 -26.03
C THR A 665 14.27 -4.63 -26.17
N PRO A 666 14.86 -4.06 -25.09
CA PRO A 666 15.59 -2.80 -25.16
C PRO A 666 16.85 -2.87 -26.04
N ALA A 667 17.35 -1.72 -26.46
CA ALA A 667 18.51 -1.62 -27.36
C ALA A 667 19.75 -2.38 -26.85
N TYR A 668 20.03 -2.30 -25.54
CA TYR A 668 21.19 -2.95 -24.93
C TYR A 668 21.11 -4.49 -24.89
N PHE A 669 19.91 -5.07 -24.99
CA PHE A 669 19.70 -6.52 -25.06
C PHE A 669 19.39 -7.03 -26.48
N ALA A 670 19.31 -6.14 -27.48
CA ALA A 670 19.08 -6.52 -28.88
C ALA A 670 20.10 -7.55 -29.39
N HIS A 671 21.36 -7.49 -28.93
CA HIS A 671 22.38 -8.48 -29.30
C HIS A 671 22.05 -9.90 -28.80
N ARG A 672 21.50 -10.04 -27.58
CA ARG A 672 21.08 -11.34 -27.02
C ARG A 672 19.90 -11.91 -27.81
N LEU A 673 18.93 -11.06 -28.19
CA LEU A 673 17.78 -11.51 -28.97
C LEU A 673 18.17 -11.90 -30.41
N ARG A 674 19.13 -11.20 -31.02
CA ARG A 674 19.72 -11.58 -32.31
C ARG A 674 20.48 -12.91 -32.22
N TRP A 675 21.20 -13.14 -31.12
CA TRP A 675 21.83 -14.44 -30.84
C TRP A 675 20.79 -15.55 -30.73
N GLU A 676 19.74 -15.36 -29.95
CA GLU A 676 18.63 -16.31 -29.82
C GLU A 676 18.01 -16.64 -31.18
N ALA A 677 17.78 -15.64 -32.05
CA ALA A 677 17.29 -15.87 -33.41
C ALA A 677 18.23 -16.76 -34.25
N SER A 678 19.55 -16.63 -34.08
CA SER A 678 20.53 -17.50 -34.76
C SER A 678 20.48 -18.95 -34.26
N VAL A 679 20.16 -19.15 -32.97
CA VAL A 679 19.90 -20.48 -32.40
C VAL A 679 18.64 -21.07 -33.03
N TYR A 680 17.56 -20.30 -33.15
CA TYR A 680 16.34 -20.76 -33.81
C TYR A 680 16.59 -21.18 -35.27
N GLU A 681 17.42 -20.45 -36.01
CA GLU A 681 17.80 -20.85 -37.38
C GLU A 681 18.54 -22.19 -37.40
N ARG A 682 19.44 -22.43 -36.44
CA ARG A 682 20.10 -23.75 -36.27
C ARG A 682 19.10 -24.86 -35.95
N LEU A 683 18.05 -24.53 -35.19
CA LEU A 683 16.99 -25.46 -34.77
C LEU A 683 15.84 -25.60 -35.79
N ARG A 684 15.95 -25.02 -36.99
CA ARG A 684 14.92 -25.06 -38.04
C ARG A 684 14.30 -26.45 -38.29
N PRO A 685 15.04 -27.58 -38.30
CA PRO A 685 14.44 -28.90 -38.52
C PRO A 685 13.39 -29.32 -37.49
N ILE A 686 13.50 -28.84 -36.24
CA ILE A 686 12.65 -29.22 -35.11
C ILE A 686 11.65 -28.14 -34.69
N GLN A 687 11.59 -27.02 -35.43
CA GLN A 687 10.62 -25.95 -35.19
C GLN A 687 9.18 -26.42 -35.43
N GLY A 688 8.27 -25.99 -34.56
CA GLY A 688 6.86 -26.42 -34.53
C GLY A 688 6.64 -27.81 -33.92
N ILE A 689 7.70 -28.44 -33.39
CA ILE A 689 7.63 -29.75 -32.71
C ILE A 689 8.18 -29.61 -31.29
N HIS A 690 9.48 -29.32 -31.15
CA HIS A 690 10.17 -29.22 -29.86
C HIS A 690 10.52 -27.79 -29.45
N VAL A 691 10.48 -26.86 -30.40
CA VAL A 691 10.71 -25.42 -30.20
C VAL A 691 9.74 -24.62 -31.05
N PRO A 692 9.39 -23.37 -30.69
CA PRO A 692 8.55 -22.52 -31.52
C PRO A 692 9.11 -22.27 -32.92
N VAL A 693 8.21 -21.96 -33.85
CA VAL A 693 8.53 -21.50 -35.20
C VAL A 693 8.99 -20.05 -35.13
N HIS A 694 10.19 -19.76 -35.63
CA HIS A 694 10.75 -18.43 -35.77
C HIS A 694 10.39 -17.84 -37.13
N LEU A 695 9.72 -16.68 -37.10
CA LEU A 695 9.23 -16.00 -38.31
C LEU A 695 10.19 -14.89 -38.77
N GLY A 696 11.03 -14.38 -37.87
CA GLY A 696 11.98 -13.32 -38.14
C GLY A 696 11.95 -12.20 -37.12
N ASN A 697 12.79 -11.19 -37.35
CA ASN A 697 13.00 -10.07 -36.44
C ASN A 697 12.77 -8.74 -37.18
N ILE A 698 12.33 -7.72 -36.46
CA ILE A 698 12.26 -6.34 -36.94
C ILE A 698 12.85 -5.38 -35.89
N ASP A 699 13.38 -4.27 -36.36
CA ASP A 699 13.60 -3.08 -35.54
C ASP A 699 12.35 -2.20 -35.61
N LEU A 700 11.86 -1.76 -34.47
CA LEU A 700 10.73 -0.82 -34.38
C LEU A 700 11.20 0.57 -34.80
N GLU A 701 10.39 1.26 -35.59
CA GLU A 701 10.68 2.64 -36.01
C GLU A 701 10.50 3.62 -34.85
N THR A 702 9.36 3.51 -34.16
CA THR A 702 9.10 4.19 -32.89
C THR A 702 9.29 3.18 -31.74
N PRO A 703 10.07 3.50 -30.71
CA PRO A 703 10.22 2.64 -29.55
C PRO A 703 8.88 2.37 -28.85
N TYR A 704 8.68 1.16 -28.36
CA TYR A 704 7.56 0.86 -27.48
C TYR A 704 7.93 1.21 -26.04
N PHE A 705 7.22 2.18 -25.44
CA PHE A 705 7.43 2.59 -24.05
C PHE A 705 6.78 1.58 -23.10
N TYR A 706 7.59 0.69 -22.53
CA TYR A 706 7.11 -0.37 -21.63
C TYR A 706 7.17 0.07 -20.17
N GLU A 707 6.00 0.25 -19.55
CA GLU A 707 5.78 0.62 -18.14
C GLU A 707 6.62 1.83 -17.65
N GLY A 708 7.12 2.67 -18.56
CA GLY A 708 8.05 3.76 -18.21
C GLY A 708 9.45 3.30 -17.75
N ILE A 709 9.74 2.00 -17.85
CA ILE A 709 10.99 1.36 -17.39
C ILE A 709 12.00 1.29 -18.52
N ALA A 710 11.54 0.87 -19.70
CA ALA A 710 12.40 0.59 -20.83
C ALA A 710 11.73 0.90 -22.16
N ASP A 711 12.53 1.36 -23.10
CA ASP A 711 12.12 1.63 -24.47
C ASP A 711 12.52 0.40 -25.29
N LEU A 712 11.52 -0.38 -25.70
CA LEU A 712 11.74 -1.60 -26.47
C LEU A 712 11.87 -1.23 -27.95
N VAL A 713 12.94 -1.71 -28.60
CA VAL A 713 13.31 -1.29 -29.96
C VAL A 713 13.46 -2.45 -30.94
N HIS A 714 13.66 -3.67 -30.44
CA HIS A 714 13.87 -4.84 -31.29
C HIS A 714 12.83 -5.92 -30.95
N MET A 715 12.17 -6.48 -31.96
CA MET A 715 11.09 -7.45 -31.81
C MET A 715 11.35 -8.71 -32.66
N MET A 716 11.26 -9.88 -32.04
CA MET A 716 11.38 -11.20 -32.67
C MET A 716 10.02 -11.91 -32.65
N PHE A 717 9.54 -12.38 -33.81
CA PHE A 717 8.26 -13.05 -33.95
C PHE A 717 8.41 -14.58 -33.88
N LEU A 718 7.60 -15.19 -33.03
CA LEU A 718 7.55 -16.63 -32.79
C LEU A 718 6.11 -17.15 -32.88
N SER A 719 5.93 -18.43 -33.17
CA SER A 719 4.68 -19.12 -32.85
C SER A 719 4.46 -19.21 -31.34
N PHE A 720 3.21 -19.35 -30.91
CA PHE A 720 2.90 -19.47 -29.49
C PHE A 720 3.30 -20.85 -28.95
N GLY A 721 4.25 -20.86 -28.01
CA GLY A 721 4.85 -22.10 -27.49
C GLY A 721 3.94 -22.93 -26.58
N GLY A 722 2.84 -22.38 -26.08
CA GLY A 722 1.91 -23.07 -25.18
C GLY A 722 1.89 -22.49 -23.76
N ARG A 723 1.38 -23.27 -22.80
CA ARG A 723 1.26 -22.87 -21.40
C ARG A 723 2.44 -23.39 -20.58
N LEU A 724 2.76 -22.72 -19.47
CA LEU A 724 3.82 -23.16 -18.56
C LEU A 724 3.60 -24.61 -18.12
N ILE A 725 4.66 -25.43 -18.14
CA ILE A 725 4.56 -26.86 -17.85
C ILE A 725 3.98 -27.16 -16.46
N GLY A 726 4.23 -26.28 -15.48
CA GLY A 726 3.70 -26.41 -14.12
C GLY A 726 2.16 -26.34 -14.05
N GLN A 727 1.49 -25.73 -15.02
CA GLN A 727 0.02 -25.70 -15.10
C GLN A 727 -0.57 -27.00 -15.67
N HIS A 728 0.24 -27.76 -16.41
CA HIS A 728 -0.18 -29.02 -17.02
C HIS A 728 0.23 -30.24 -16.19
N LEU A 729 1.26 -30.11 -15.34
CA LEU A 729 1.81 -31.22 -14.57
C LEU A 729 0.83 -31.71 -13.49
N THR A 730 0.43 -32.98 -13.58
CA THR A 730 -0.35 -33.71 -12.57
C THR A 730 0.41 -34.93 -12.10
N THR A 731 0.00 -35.52 -10.97
CA THR A 731 0.62 -36.76 -10.47
C THR A 731 0.50 -37.91 -11.49
N GLU A 732 -0.56 -37.92 -12.30
CA GLU A 732 -0.85 -38.97 -13.28
C GLU A 732 -0.05 -38.82 -14.58
N ASN A 733 0.12 -37.60 -15.09
CA ASN A 733 0.81 -37.37 -16.38
C ASN A 733 2.31 -37.13 -16.24
N LYS A 734 2.84 -37.03 -15.01
CA LYS A 734 4.24 -36.68 -14.72
C LYS A 734 5.25 -37.50 -15.51
N ALA A 735 5.09 -38.82 -15.59
CA ALA A 735 6.03 -39.69 -16.30
C ALA A 735 6.06 -39.40 -17.81
N SER A 736 4.88 -39.20 -18.42
CA SER A 736 4.75 -38.85 -19.85
C SER A 736 5.36 -37.48 -20.14
N VAL A 737 5.07 -36.49 -19.29
CA VAL A 737 5.61 -35.14 -19.43
C VAL A 737 7.14 -35.12 -19.29
N SER A 738 7.69 -35.83 -18.28
CA SER A 738 9.14 -35.94 -18.12
C SER A 738 9.82 -36.55 -19.33
N GLU A 739 9.21 -37.57 -19.94
CA GLU A 739 9.73 -38.17 -21.17
C GLU A 739 9.68 -37.19 -22.34
N GLN A 740 8.61 -36.41 -22.50
CA GLN A 740 8.53 -35.37 -23.54
C GLN A 740 9.57 -34.26 -23.37
N VAL A 741 9.87 -33.86 -22.13
CA VAL A 741 10.95 -32.90 -21.86
C VAL A 741 12.30 -33.50 -22.26
N ARG A 742 12.56 -34.77 -21.94
CA ARG A 742 13.78 -35.47 -22.34
C ARG A 742 13.91 -35.53 -23.86
N LEU A 743 12.85 -35.93 -24.57
CA LEU A 743 12.83 -35.97 -26.03
C LEU A 743 13.13 -34.61 -26.67
N SER A 744 12.54 -33.54 -26.12
CA SER A 744 12.76 -32.18 -26.63
C SER A 744 14.20 -31.70 -26.38
N ALA A 745 14.76 -32.00 -25.21
CA ALA A 745 16.16 -31.70 -24.91
C ALA A 745 17.13 -32.49 -25.81
N ASP A 746 16.90 -33.80 -25.98
CA ASP A 746 17.70 -34.66 -26.86
C ASP A 746 17.65 -34.16 -28.32
N ALA A 747 16.49 -33.69 -28.80
CA ALA A 747 16.34 -33.12 -30.13
C ALA A 747 17.15 -31.82 -30.32
N ILE A 748 17.17 -30.96 -29.30
CA ILE A 748 17.96 -29.71 -29.31
C ILE A 748 19.46 -30.05 -29.29
N HIS A 749 19.88 -30.95 -28.39
CA HIS A 749 21.26 -31.39 -28.26
C HIS A 749 21.75 -32.09 -29.54
N GLY A 750 20.89 -32.86 -30.22
CA GLY A 750 21.20 -33.51 -31.49
C GLY A 750 21.58 -32.54 -32.62
N LEU A 751 21.22 -31.25 -32.50
CA LEU A 751 21.60 -30.19 -33.44
C LEU A 751 22.85 -29.40 -32.99
N GLY A 752 23.48 -29.82 -31.90
CA GLY A 752 24.69 -29.21 -31.33
C GLY A 752 24.41 -27.92 -30.56
N VAL A 753 23.22 -27.78 -29.99
CA VAL A 753 22.83 -26.63 -29.17
C VAL A 753 22.69 -27.09 -27.72
N LEU A 754 23.29 -26.35 -26.79
CA LEU A 754 23.13 -26.55 -25.35
C LEU A 754 22.41 -25.33 -24.77
N HIS A 755 21.31 -25.52 -24.03
CA HIS A 755 20.44 -24.40 -23.65
C HIS A 755 21.03 -23.51 -22.54
N ARG A 756 21.78 -24.08 -21.61
CA ARG A 756 22.36 -23.49 -20.39
C ARG A 756 21.37 -22.95 -19.35
N ASP A 757 20.07 -22.97 -19.64
CA ASP A 757 19.02 -22.49 -18.73
C ASP A 757 17.69 -23.25 -18.91
N LEU A 758 17.78 -24.58 -19.06
CA LEU A 758 16.64 -25.47 -19.20
C LEU A 758 15.90 -25.65 -17.85
N MET A 759 15.22 -24.60 -17.42
CA MET A 759 14.45 -24.54 -16.18
C MET A 759 12.94 -24.64 -16.48
N PRO A 760 12.09 -25.08 -15.53
CA PRO A 760 10.65 -25.24 -15.78
C PRO A 760 9.92 -24.00 -16.32
N ARG A 761 10.43 -22.79 -16.06
CA ARG A 761 9.90 -21.53 -16.63
C ARG A 761 10.07 -21.42 -18.15
N ASN A 762 11.04 -22.13 -18.71
CA ASN A 762 11.42 -22.11 -20.13
C ASN A 762 10.89 -23.36 -20.87
N ILE A 763 10.05 -24.16 -20.19
CA ILE A 763 9.45 -25.39 -20.71
C ILE A 763 7.94 -25.18 -20.76
N LEU A 764 7.38 -25.28 -21.96
CA LEU A 764 5.96 -25.08 -22.23
C LEU A 764 5.31 -26.38 -22.71
N TRP A 765 4.04 -26.56 -22.36
CA TRP A 765 3.18 -27.59 -22.93
C TRP A 765 2.33 -26.99 -24.05
N ASN A 766 2.50 -27.52 -25.26
CA ASN A 766 1.69 -27.13 -26.40
C ASN A 766 0.53 -28.13 -26.59
N GLU A 767 -0.70 -27.70 -26.30
CA GLU A 767 -1.89 -28.55 -26.41
C GLU A 767 -2.23 -28.92 -27.86
N GLU A 768 -1.87 -28.07 -28.84
CA GLU A 768 -2.14 -28.31 -30.26
C GLU A 768 -1.30 -29.49 -30.79
N THR A 769 -0.01 -29.51 -30.48
CA THR A 769 0.89 -30.56 -30.95
C THR A 769 0.97 -31.74 -29.98
N GLY A 770 0.60 -31.56 -28.71
CA GLY A 770 0.80 -32.57 -27.66
C GLY A 770 2.27 -32.80 -27.29
N HIS A 771 3.13 -31.82 -27.59
CA HIS A 771 4.57 -31.90 -27.33
C HIS A 771 5.03 -30.80 -26.38
N VAL A 772 6.18 -31.03 -25.75
CA VAL A 772 6.89 -30.01 -24.98
C VAL A 772 7.60 -29.06 -25.95
N MET A 773 7.48 -27.76 -25.69
CA MET A 773 8.21 -26.72 -26.38
C MET A 773 9.20 -26.04 -25.44
N VAL A 774 10.44 -25.92 -25.88
CA VAL A 774 11.50 -25.22 -25.17
C VAL A 774 11.68 -23.82 -25.77
N ILE A 775 11.80 -22.82 -24.90
CA ILE A 775 11.92 -21.40 -25.27
C ILE A 775 13.08 -20.75 -24.52
N ASP A 776 13.43 -19.52 -24.91
CA ASP A 776 14.39 -18.66 -24.21
C ASP A 776 15.86 -19.11 -24.36
N PHE A 777 16.34 -19.12 -25.60
CA PHE A 777 17.70 -19.56 -25.95
C PHE A 777 18.76 -18.44 -25.83
N GLU A 778 18.48 -17.38 -25.09
CA GLU A 778 19.38 -16.22 -24.96
C GLU A 778 20.73 -16.58 -24.30
N ARG A 779 20.77 -17.66 -23.52
CA ARG A 779 21.98 -18.20 -22.87
C ARG A 779 22.56 -19.43 -23.58
N ALA A 780 21.95 -19.85 -24.69
CA ALA A 780 22.33 -21.10 -25.34
C ALA A 780 23.71 -20.99 -26.00
N GLU A 781 24.44 -22.10 -26.01
CA GLU A 781 25.72 -22.25 -26.68
C GLU A 781 25.56 -23.17 -27.89
N MET A 782 26.19 -22.80 -29.01
CA MET A 782 26.28 -23.65 -30.18
C MET A 782 27.67 -24.29 -30.25
N GLU A 783 27.72 -25.61 -30.30
CA GLU A 783 28.97 -26.32 -30.52
C GLU A 783 29.48 -26.02 -31.94
N GLN A 784 30.61 -25.33 -32.04
CA GLN A 784 31.37 -25.28 -33.28
C GLN A 784 31.95 -26.67 -33.53
N ARG A 785 31.48 -27.34 -34.59
CA ARG A 785 32.23 -28.47 -35.14
C ARG A 785 33.61 -27.94 -35.53
N THR A 786 34.64 -28.32 -34.78
CA THR A 786 36.00 -28.28 -35.29
C THR A 786 35.99 -29.07 -36.60
N VAL A 787 36.25 -28.38 -37.71
CA VAL A 787 36.53 -29.03 -38.99
C VAL A 787 37.60 -30.07 -38.69
N LEU A 788 37.28 -31.35 -38.93
CA LEU A 788 38.25 -32.44 -38.82
C LEU A 788 39.46 -32.04 -39.66
N GLY A 789 40.53 -31.62 -38.98
CA GLY A 789 41.79 -31.28 -39.64
C GLY A 789 42.19 -32.46 -40.52
N ALA A 790 42.59 -32.15 -41.75
CA ALA A 790 42.93 -33.15 -42.77
C ALA A 790 43.75 -34.29 -42.15
N MET A 791 43.21 -35.51 -42.25
CA MET A 791 43.89 -36.72 -41.82
C MET A 791 45.18 -36.87 -42.63
N SER A 792 46.31 -36.43 -42.06
CA SER A 792 47.63 -36.77 -42.58
C SER A 792 47.89 -38.24 -42.33
N ALA A 793 47.82 -39.04 -43.39
CA ALA A 793 48.28 -40.42 -43.42
C ALA A 793 49.81 -40.46 -43.24
N ASN A 794 50.26 -40.52 -41.99
CA ASN A 794 51.50 -41.18 -41.52
C ASN A 794 51.91 -40.63 -40.16
N ARG A 795 51.70 -41.42 -39.10
CA ARG A 795 52.70 -41.49 -38.02
C ARG A 795 52.64 -42.85 -37.31
N LYS A 796 53.80 -43.51 -37.36
CA LYS A 796 54.10 -44.85 -36.86
C LYS A 796 53.62 -45.09 -35.42
N ARG A 797 53.03 -46.28 -35.21
CA ARG A 797 52.89 -46.94 -33.90
C ARG A 797 54.22 -46.87 -33.14
N LYS A 798 54.22 -46.19 -31.99
CA LYS A 798 55.22 -46.41 -30.93
C LYS A 798 54.47 -46.87 -29.68
N LYS A 799 54.57 -48.17 -29.39
CA LYS A 799 54.20 -48.76 -28.10
C LYS A 799 55.05 -48.07 -27.02
N LEU A 800 54.40 -47.49 -26.01
CA LEU A 800 54.99 -47.24 -24.71
C LEU A 800 54.04 -47.83 -23.66
N ALA A 801 54.61 -48.69 -22.85
CA ALA A 801 53.95 -49.46 -21.81
C ALA A 801 53.63 -48.59 -20.59
N GLY A 802 52.53 -48.94 -19.92
CA GLY A 802 52.37 -48.83 -18.47
C GLY A 802 52.31 -47.42 -17.86
N SER A 803 51.13 -46.84 -17.81
CA SER A 803 50.68 -46.22 -16.56
C SER A 803 49.19 -46.50 -16.36
N SER A 804 48.88 -47.13 -15.23
CA SER A 804 47.54 -47.38 -14.73
C SER A 804 46.89 -46.06 -14.34
N VAL A 805 46.24 -45.42 -15.32
CA VAL A 805 45.30 -44.33 -15.06
C VAL A 805 44.07 -44.95 -14.39
N LYS A 806 43.91 -44.65 -13.09
CA LYS A 806 42.68 -44.88 -12.33
C LYS A 806 41.47 -44.41 -13.17
N PRO A 807 40.30 -45.06 -13.12
CA PRO A 807 39.11 -44.55 -13.79
C PRO A 807 38.72 -43.24 -13.11
N GLY A 808 39.28 -42.13 -13.60
CA GLY A 808 38.82 -40.79 -13.28
C GLY A 808 37.38 -40.72 -13.77
N GLN A 809 36.47 -40.45 -12.83
CA GLN A 809 35.07 -40.16 -13.10
C GLN A 809 35.01 -39.17 -14.26
N SER A 810 34.68 -39.64 -15.47
CA SER A 810 34.41 -38.75 -16.58
C SER A 810 33.20 -37.92 -16.16
N LYS A 811 33.40 -36.60 -16.06
CA LYS A 811 32.28 -35.69 -15.84
C LYS A 811 31.23 -36.02 -16.91
N PRO A 812 29.95 -36.20 -16.54
CA PRO A 812 28.92 -36.50 -17.53
C PRO A 812 28.93 -35.40 -18.61
N PRO A 813 28.64 -35.74 -19.88
CA PRO A 813 28.52 -34.76 -20.96
C PRO A 813 27.62 -33.61 -20.53
N ALA A 814 27.92 -32.38 -20.94
CA ALA A 814 27.17 -31.19 -20.54
C ALA A 814 25.65 -31.35 -20.83
N CYS A 815 25.31 -31.98 -21.95
CA CYS A 815 23.96 -32.38 -22.34
C CYS A 815 23.25 -33.25 -21.27
N THR A 816 23.94 -34.27 -20.75
CA THR A 816 23.40 -35.17 -19.71
C THR A 816 23.19 -34.43 -18.39
N LEU A 817 24.07 -33.49 -18.05
CA LEU A 817 23.94 -32.69 -16.83
C LEU A 817 22.73 -31.74 -16.92
N GLU A 818 22.53 -31.11 -18.07
CA GLU A 818 21.38 -30.21 -18.32
C GLU A 818 20.05 -30.94 -18.18
N ILE A 819 19.90 -32.12 -18.81
CA ILE A 819 18.68 -32.93 -18.70
C ILE A 819 18.43 -33.35 -17.25
N ARG A 820 19.48 -33.83 -16.54
CA ARG A 820 19.35 -34.23 -15.13
C ARG A 820 18.88 -33.06 -14.25
N ARG A 821 19.41 -31.86 -14.48
CA ARG A 821 19.00 -30.65 -13.77
C ARG A 821 17.53 -30.32 -14.04
N ALA A 822 17.11 -30.30 -15.30
CA ALA A 822 15.72 -30.06 -15.68
C ALA A 822 14.76 -31.07 -15.02
N MET A 823 15.12 -32.36 -15.02
CA MET A 823 14.32 -33.43 -14.38
C MET A 823 14.21 -33.28 -12.85
N PHE A 824 15.30 -32.84 -12.21
CA PHE A 824 15.32 -32.58 -10.78
C PHE A 824 14.35 -31.44 -10.40
N GLU A 825 14.43 -30.32 -11.12
CA GLU A 825 13.56 -29.15 -10.90
C GLU A 825 12.07 -29.48 -11.16
N LEU A 826 11.77 -30.22 -12.24
CA LEU A 826 10.41 -30.69 -12.53
C LEU A 826 9.86 -31.61 -11.44
N SER A 827 10.72 -32.40 -10.80
CA SER A 827 10.32 -33.27 -9.69
C SER A 827 9.95 -32.49 -8.43
N GLY A 828 10.61 -31.36 -8.17
CA GLY A 828 10.31 -30.45 -7.06
C GLY A 828 8.93 -29.80 -7.19
N ILE A 829 8.53 -29.43 -8.41
CA ILE A 829 7.19 -28.86 -8.68
C ILE A 829 6.09 -29.86 -8.31
N GLY A 830 6.26 -31.13 -8.70
CA GLY A 830 5.30 -32.19 -8.37
C GLY A 830 5.19 -32.55 -6.89
N GLN A 831 6.19 -32.22 -6.06
CA GLN A 831 6.14 -32.40 -4.61
C GLN A 831 5.38 -31.27 -3.91
N SER A 832 5.50 -30.03 -4.39
CA SER A 832 4.73 -28.89 -3.85
C SER A 832 3.22 -29.04 -4.08
N ILE A 833 2.80 -29.74 -5.13
CA ILE A 833 1.39 -30.03 -5.42
C ILE A 833 0.79 -31.05 -4.43
N ARG A 834 1.61 -31.86 -3.72
CA ARG A 834 1.12 -32.81 -2.69
C ARG A 834 0.89 -32.18 -1.32
N CYS A 835 1.34 -30.95 -1.09
CA CYS A 835 1.28 -30.28 0.22
C CYS A 835 0.39 -29.03 0.25
N GLY A 836 -0.35 -28.75 -0.84
CA GLY A 836 -1.28 -27.62 -0.96
C GLY A 836 -2.73 -28.06 -0.87
#